data_AF-A0A970SM91-F1
#
_entry.id   AF-A0A970SM91-F1
#
_cell.length_a   1.000
_cell.length_b   1.000
_cell.length_c   1.000
_cell.angle_alpha   90.00
_cell.angle_beta   90.00
_cell.angle_gamma   90.00
#
_symmetry.space_group_name_H-M   'P 1'
#
loop_
_entity.id
_entity.type
_entity.pdbx_description
1 polymer ?
#
loop_
_entity_poly.entity_id
_entity_poly.type
_entity_poly.pdbx_seq_one_letter_code
_entity_poly.pdbx_strand_id
1 'polypeptide(L)'
;MELKLSTRAYDVLSFASEESNRIGNDFIGIEHLMLGILRDTTCGAVKILKSNNISLNELKREIEAYLRDLSNSSKANINERQLANKQLERTIKYAYLLSKNLMSDVVKTEHFLLSIVRDKSNIISSILDKMGLITDNISLSNEKYEDNESEENEIEMESDYEAPDIYNIYEDDEYEDQHSSSRPKRTGGSSKSATPLLDSFGRDLTQMAEEGKLDPIVGRDKELERIAQILSRRKKNNPILIGEPGVGKSAIAEGLAIRITQRKVPRSLFDKRVVTLDLASLVAGTKYRGQFEERMKVVLKEIENNKDIIMFIDEIHTIVGAGNASGALDASNMFKPALARGELQCIGATTLNEYRQYIEKDGALERRFQKIIVDPTTEEETEQILHNIKEKYEDHHLVKYSDEAIKACIGLTMRYVSDRCLPDKAIDALDEAGSRVNIKNIQVPASIVELENSIEEAKTAKLEAIKNQKFENAASLRDKEKRLGEELEKEKIAWLEDSKENRQEVSEENVAEVVAMMTGVPVQRIAQNESERLLNMETELESSVIGQDEAILKVVKAIRRNRAGLKDPNKPIGSFIFLGPTGVGKTYLAKVLAQYLFDSADAMIRIDMSEYIEKFAVSRLVGAPPGYVGYEEGGQLTEKVRRKPYSIVLLDEIEKAHPDVFHILLQVLDDGQLTDSLGRKVDFKNTIIIMTSNIGTRQLKDFGTGVGFQTSSKSKNFQKEATGVLENALKKAFAPEFLNRIDDVIIFNSLEREDIHKIIDIELQNLYERVEKLGYSIEVSEACKDYLIEKGWDPQYGARPLKRAIQKYVEDELAEELIKNTNDKARNISVDYDKEKDKIIIDIKAEK
;
A
#
# COMPACT_ATOMS: atom_id res chain seq x y z
N MET A 1 7.04 26.82 -12.37
CA MET A 1 5.60 27.19 -12.38
C MET A 1 5.38 28.17 -13.53
N GLU A 2 4.84 27.75 -14.67
CA GLU A 2 4.65 28.63 -15.84
C GLU A 2 3.41 29.52 -15.66
N LEU A 3 3.60 30.84 -15.67
CA LEU A 3 2.53 31.83 -15.62
C LEU A 3 1.90 32.02 -17.00
N LYS A 4 0.67 31.52 -17.21
CA LYS A 4 -0.12 31.85 -18.41
C LYS A 4 -0.71 33.26 -18.27
N LEU A 5 -0.20 34.22 -19.05
CA LEU A 5 -0.60 35.64 -19.06
C LEU A 5 -1.43 35.95 -20.30
N SER A 6 -2.40 36.88 -20.21
CA SER A 6 -3.11 37.35 -21.40
C SER A 6 -2.21 38.30 -22.18
N THR A 7 -2.44 38.47 -23.48
CA THR A 7 -1.62 39.37 -24.33
C THR A 7 -1.54 40.77 -23.69
N ARG A 8 -2.67 41.30 -23.22
CA ARG A 8 -2.70 42.60 -22.53
C ARG A 8 -2.03 42.60 -21.16
N ALA A 9 -2.10 41.50 -20.41
CA ALA A 9 -1.41 41.39 -19.13
C ALA A 9 0.11 41.39 -19.32
N TYR A 10 0.59 40.78 -20.41
CA TYR A 10 1.98 40.85 -20.84
C TYR A 10 2.37 42.28 -21.27
N ASP A 11 1.56 42.93 -22.10
CA ASP A 11 1.80 44.32 -22.51
C ASP A 11 1.89 45.27 -21.32
N VAL A 12 1.04 45.09 -20.30
CA VAL A 12 1.08 45.88 -19.06
C VAL A 12 2.40 45.71 -18.30
N LEU A 13 2.98 44.51 -18.26
CA LEU A 13 4.30 44.27 -17.65
C LEU A 13 5.41 44.95 -18.46
N SER A 14 5.34 44.90 -19.79
CA SER A 14 6.27 45.63 -20.66
C SER A 14 6.16 47.15 -20.44
N PHE A 15 4.94 47.69 -20.36
CA PHE A 15 4.70 49.09 -20.07
C PHE A 15 5.21 49.50 -18.69
N ALA A 16 5.14 48.62 -17.69
CA ALA A 16 5.72 48.89 -16.37
C ALA A 16 7.24 49.09 -16.44
N SER A 17 7.94 48.28 -17.24
CA SER A 17 9.37 48.44 -17.49
C SER A 17 9.69 49.76 -18.21
N GLU A 18 8.91 50.11 -19.23
CA GLU A 18 9.07 51.40 -19.93
C GLU A 18 8.80 52.61 -19.03
N GLU A 19 7.80 52.54 -18.14
CA GLU A 19 7.48 53.62 -17.19
C GLU A 19 8.57 53.79 -16.13
N SER A 20 9.21 52.70 -15.69
CA SER A 20 10.40 52.76 -14.81
C SER A 20 11.53 53.53 -15.47
N ASN A 21 11.82 53.21 -16.74
CA ASN A 21 12.86 53.89 -17.52
C ASN A 21 12.52 55.36 -17.77
N ARG A 22 11.25 55.69 -18.06
CA ARG A 22 10.78 57.06 -18.29
C ARG A 22 10.93 57.96 -17.06
N ILE A 23 10.67 57.41 -15.88
CA ILE A 23 10.76 58.15 -14.60
C ILE A 23 12.21 58.19 -14.09
N GLY A 24 13.09 57.33 -14.60
CA GLY A 24 14.50 57.26 -14.22
C GLY A 24 14.75 56.42 -12.97
N ASN A 25 13.89 55.43 -12.71
CA ASN A 25 14.03 54.51 -11.59
C ASN A 25 14.76 53.24 -12.04
N ASP A 26 15.81 52.85 -11.31
CA ASP A 26 16.62 51.64 -11.56
C ASP A 26 15.92 50.32 -11.11
N PHE A 27 14.65 50.37 -10.71
CA PHE A 27 13.90 49.22 -10.19
C PHE A 27 12.44 49.29 -10.61
N ILE A 28 11.79 48.13 -10.75
CA ILE A 28 10.38 48.04 -11.14
C ILE A 28 9.56 47.70 -9.90
N GLY A 29 8.50 48.48 -9.67
CA GLY A 29 7.68 48.43 -8.46
C GLY A 29 6.21 48.32 -8.81
N ILE A 30 5.36 48.15 -7.80
CA ILE A 30 3.90 48.09 -7.99
C ILE A 30 3.36 49.40 -8.60
N GLU A 31 4.02 50.52 -8.33
CA GLU A 31 3.71 51.84 -8.87
C GLU A 31 3.90 51.87 -10.39
N HIS A 32 5.00 51.29 -10.87
CA HIS A 32 5.28 51.16 -12.29
C HIS A 32 4.28 50.20 -12.97
N LEU A 33 3.93 49.09 -12.29
CA LEU A 33 2.88 48.19 -12.75
C LEU A 33 1.53 48.90 -12.90
N MET A 34 1.17 49.73 -11.92
CA MET A 34 -0.07 50.51 -11.94
C MET A 34 -0.05 51.58 -13.05
N LEU A 35 1.08 52.24 -13.29
CA LEU A 35 1.24 53.16 -14.44
C LEU A 35 1.12 52.42 -15.78
N GLY A 36 1.64 51.19 -15.87
CA GLY A 36 1.45 50.31 -17.03
C GLY A 36 -0.03 49.98 -17.27
N ILE A 37 -0.79 49.66 -16.22
CA ILE A 37 -2.24 49.46 -16.29
C ILE A 37 -2.94 50.73 -16.79
N LEU A 38 -2.57 51.90 -16.26
CA LEU A 38 -3.18 53.19 -16.64
C LEU A 38 -2.84 53.64 -18.07
N ARG A 39 -1.78 53.08 -18.66
CA ARG A 39 -1.37 53.36 -20.05
C ARG A 39 -2.29 52.68 -21.05
N ASP A 40 -2.75 51.45 -20.76
CA ASP A 40 -3.80 50.80 -21.54
C ASP A 40 -5.19 51.26 -21.09
N THR A 41 -5.71 52.31 -21.72
CA THR A 41 -7.02 52.89 -21.39
C THR A 41 -8.23 51.98 -21.67
N THR A 42 -7.99 50.85 -22.35
CA THR A 42 -9.01 49.87 -22.75
C THR A 42 -8.99 48.58 -21.92
N CYS A 43 -7.96 48.37 -21.09
CA CYS A 43 -7.87 47.17 -20.26
C CYS A 43 -9.00 47.04 -19.23
N GLY A 44 -9.29 45.81 -18.83
CA GLY A 44 -10.34 45.50 -17.87
C GLY A 44 -10.11 46.15 -16.50
N ALA A 45 -8.86 46.25 -16.05
CA ALA A 45 -8.51 46.98 -14.83
C ALA A 45 -8.92 48.47 -14.90
N VAL A 46 -8.69 49.15 -16.02
CA VAL A 46 -9.12 50.54 -16.21
C VAL A 46 -10.64 50.67 -16.28
N LYS A 47 -11.34 49.70 -16.88
CA LYS A 47 -12.81 49.65 -16.87
C LYS A 47 -13.35 49.58 -15.42
N ILE A 48 -12.72 48.76 -14.55
CA ILE A 48 -13.06 48.64 -13.13
C ILE A 48 -12.78 49.95 -12.36
N LEU A 49 -11.67 50.63 -12.63
CA LEU A 49 -11.36 51.91 -11.99
C LEU A 49 -12.39 53.00 -12.39
N LYS A 50 -12.77 53.05 -13.67
CA LYS A 50 -13.80 53.98 -14.17
C LYS A 50 -15.18 53.69 -13.57
N SER A 51 -15.57 52.42 -13.45
CA SER A 51 -16.87 52.05 -12.86
C SER A 51 -16.99 52.43 -11.38
N ASN A 52 -15.86 52.56 -10.68
CA ASN A 52 -15.78 53.02 -9.29
C ASN A 52 -15.56 54.54 -9.16
N ASN A 53 -15.81 55.33 -10.22
CA ASN A 53 -15.66 56.78 -10.26
C ASN A 53 -14.26 57.32 -9.92
N ILE A 54 -13.20 56.53 -10.15
CA ILE A 54 -11.83 57.02 -9.95
C ILE A 54 -11.38 57.84 -11.17
N SER A 55 -10.86 59.04 -10.89
CA SER A 55 -10.18 59.87 -11.88
C SER A 55 -8.79 59.30 -12.20
N LEU A 56 -8.66 58.68 -13.37
CA LEU A 56 -7.39 58.08 -13.83
C LEU A 56 -6.25 59.11 -13.94
N ASN A 57 -6.57 60.35 -14.32
CA ASN A 57 -5.59 61.43 -14.44
C ASN A 57 -5.07 61.88 -13.07
N GLU A 58 -5.94 61.87 -12.05
CA GLU A 58 -5.57 62.22 -10.68
C GLU A 58 -4.73 61.10 -10.07
N LEU A 59 -5.14 59.84 -10.27
CA LEU A 59 -4.39 58.67 -9.79
C LEU A 59 -3.00 58.61 -10.41
N LYS A 60 -2.88 58.85 -11.73
CA LYS A 60 -1.59 58.94 -12.41
C LYS A 60 -0.70 60.05 -11.82
N ARG A 61 -1.26 61.22 -11.52
CA ARG A 61 -0.51 62.35 -10.94
C ARG A 61 0.00 62.06 -9.55
N GLU A 62 -0.82 61.43 -8.70
CA GLU A 62 -0.42 61.04 -7.33
C GLU A 62 0.71 60.00 -7.35
N ILE A 63 0.62 59.00 -8.24
CA ILE A 63 1.66 57.97 -8.39
C ILE A 63 2.96 58.59 -8.95
N GLU A 64 2.87 59.44 -9.97
CA GLU A 64 4.05 60.12 -10.52
C GLU A 64 4.69 61.09 -9.53
N ALA A 65 3.89 61.78 -8.70
CA ALA A 65 4.40 62.66 -7.64
C ALA A 65 5.18 61.86 -6.59
N TYR A 66 4.62 60.73 -6.14
CA TYR A 66 5.28 59.82 -5.20
C TYR A 66 6.62 59.29 -5.76
N LEU A 67 6.62 58.81 -7.01
CA LEU A 67 7.83 58.28 -7.65
C LEU A 67 8.89 59.37 -7.89
N ARG A 68 8.48 60.60 -8.20
CA ARG A 68 9.41 61.73 -8.34
C ARG A 68 10.04 62.12 -7.01
N ASP A 69 9.25 62.17 -5.94
CA ASP A 69 9.78 62.41 -4.59
C ASP A 69 10.79 61.33 -4.17
N LEU A 70 10.52 60.07 -4.52
CA LEU A 70 11.43 58.95 -4.29
C LEU A 70 12.73 59.09 -5.10
N SER A 71 12.64 59.46 -6.38
CA SER A 71 13.80 59.66 -7.26
C SER A 71 14.68 60.86 -6.86
N ASN A 72 14.07 61.93 -6.33
CA ASN A 72 14.76 63.14 -5.85
C ASN A 72 15.39 62.94 -4.47
N SER A 73 14.90 61.98 -3.69
CA SER A 73 15.57 61.53 -2.47
C SER A 73 16.77 60.68 -2.87
N SER A 74 17.87 61.34 -3.25
CA SER A 74 19.12 60.73 -3.73
C SER A 74 19.92 60.01 -2.62
N LYS A 75 19.24 59.14 -1.87
CA LYS A 75 19.70 58.12 -0.92
C LYS A 75 18.71 56.94 -0.85
N ALA A 76 18.16 56.48 -1.97
CA ALA A 76 17.39 55.23 -2.00
C ALA A 76 18.31 54.06 -1.63
N ASN A 77 18.19 53.57 -0.39
CA ASN A 77 18.97 52.46 0.14
C ASN A 77 18.73 51.20 -0.70
N ILE A 78 19.76 50.35 -0.86
CA ILE A 78 19.66 49.03 -1.52
C ILE A 78 18.49 48.19 -0.95
N ASN A 79 18.18 48.38 0.34
CA ASN A 79 17.09 47.69 1.04
C ASN A 79 15.68 48.10 0.55
N GLU A 80 15.46 49.35 0.17
CA GLU A 80 14.15 49.81 -0.33
C GLU A 80 13.89 49.29 -1.75
N ARG A 81 14.95 49.19 -2.57
CA ARG A 81 14.89 48.60 -3.92
C ARG A 81 14.52 47.11 -3.87
N GLN A 82 15.18 46.37 -2.99
CA GLN A 82 14.86 44.94 -2.77
C GLN A 82 13.46 44.75 -2.21
N LEU A 83 12.98 45.68 -1.37
CA LEU A 83 11.63 45.62 -0.83
C LEU A 83 10.56 45.86 -1.92
N ALA A 84 10.77 46.83 -2.81
CA ALA A 84 9.86 47.12 -3.92
C ALA A 84 9.75 45.94 -4.91
N ASN A 85 10.88 45.33 -5.28
CA ASN A 85 10.88 44.13 -6.13
C ASN A 85 10.17 42.95 -5.45
N LYS A 86 10.43 42.71 -4.16
CA LYS A 86 9.74 41.64 -3.40
C LYS A 86 8.24 41.88 -3.28
N GLN A 87 7.82 43.13 -3.13
CA GLN A 87 6.41 43.49 -3.11
C GLN A 87 5.75 43.22 -4.48
N LEU A 88 6.38 43.64 -5.57
CA LEU A 88 5.90 43.38 -6.93
C LEU A 88 5.79 41.88 -7.22
N GLU A 89 6.81 41.10 -6.87
CA GLU A 89 6.81 39.65 -7.09
C GLU A 89 5.68 38.96 -6.30
N ARG A 90 5.46 39.38 -5.05
CA ARG A 90 4.35 38.90 -4.23
C ARG A 90 3.00 39.26 -4.85
N THR A 91 2.86 40.45 -5.40
CA THR A 91 1.65 40.91 -6.09
C THR A 91 1.36 40.07 -7.33
N ILE A 92 2.37 39.77 -8.16
CA ILE A 92 2.22 38.91 -9.35
C ILE A 92 1.83 37.48 -8.95
N LYS A 93 2.50 36.89 -7.95
CA LYS A 93 2.14 35.57 -7.40
C LYS A 93 0.71 35.55 -6.87
N TYR A 94 0.28 36.63 -6.20
CA TYR A 94 -1.07 36.74 -5.70
C TYR A 94 -2.11 36.92 -6.82
N ALA A 95 -1.78 37.67 -7.89
CA ALA A 95 -2.62 37.78 -9.09
C ALA A 95 -2.83 36.41 -9.77
N TYR A 96 -1.79 35.57 -9.82
CA TYR A 96 -1.91 34.19 -10.29
C TYR A 96 -2.87 33.37 -9.43
N LEU A 97 -2.71 33.39 -8.10
CA LEU A 97 -3.63 32.71 -7.19
C LEU A 97 -5.07 33.23 -7.32
N LEU A 98 -5.26 34.53 -7.56
CA LEU A 98 -6.57 35.11 -7.81
C LEU A 98 -7.18 34.61 -9.12
N SER A 99 -6.40 34.51 -10.21
CA SER A 99 -6.89 33.95 -11.48
C SER A 99 -7.42 32.54 -11.31
N LYS A 100 -6.70 31.68 -10.56
CA LYS A 100 -7.15 30.32 -10.25
C LYS A 100 -8.39 30.29 -9.36
N ASN A 101 -8.47 31.15 -8.33
CA ASN A 101 -9.64 31.27 -7.47
C ASN A 101 -10.89 31.78 -8.22
N LEU A 102 -10.70 32.58 -9.27
CA LEU A 102 -11.77 33.12 -10.11
C LEU A 102 -12.06 32.24 -11.35
N MET A 103 -11.43 31.06 -11.42
CA MET A 103 -11.53 30.11 -12.53
C MET A 103 -11.18 30.71 -13.90
N SER A 104 -10.19 31.60 -13.93
CA SER A 104 -9.58 32.08 -15.17
C SER A 104 -8.30 31.29 -15.43
N ASP A 105 -8.21 30.69 -16.62
CA ASP A 105 -7.02 29.92 -17.04
C ASP A 105 -5.79 30.81 -17.27
N VAL A 106 -6.02 32.12 -17.43
CA VAL A 106 -5.02 33.10 -17.83
C VAL A 106 -5.07 34.31 -16.87
N VAL A 107 -3.91 34.81 -16.46
CA VAL A 107 -3.82 36.04 -15.67
C VAL A 107 -4.11 37.25 -16.56
N LYS A 108 -5.31 37.80 -16.43
CA LYS A 108 -5.74 39.08 -17.00
C LYS A 108 -5.40 40.31 -16.13
N THR A 109 -5.50 41.51 -16.72
CA THR A 109 -5.18 42.80 -16.07
C THR A 109 -5.98 43.09 -14.78
N GLU A 110 -7.21 42.59 -14.69
CA GLU A 110 -8.11 42.74 -13.54
C GLU A 110 -7.53 42.06 -12.30
N HIS A 111 -6.87 40.90 -12.48
CA HIS A 111 -6.23 40.16 -11.41
C HIS A 111 -5.04 40.93 -10.83
N PHE A 112 -4.29 41.65 -11.66
CA PHE A 112 -3.24 42.54 -11.17
C PHE A 112 -3.83 43.66 -10.32
N LEU A 113 -4.87 44.36 -10.79
CA LEU A 113 -5.51 45.42 -10.02
C LEU A 113 -6.04 44.90 -8.66
N LEU A 114 -6.69 43.75 -8.64
CA LEU A 114 -7.20 43.14 -7.41
C LEU A 114 -6.09 42.73 -6.45
N SER A 115 -4.99 42.20 -6.98
CA SER A 115 -3.84 41.83 -6.16
C SER A 115 -3.20 43.04 -5.49
N ILE A 116 -3.16 44.18 -6.20
CA ILE A 116 -2.67 45.46 -5.67
C ILE A 116 -3.62 45.98 -4.58
N VAL A 117 -4.93 46.01 -4.85
CA VAL A 117 -5.89 46.58 -3.89
C VAL A 117 -6.05 45.73 -2.63
N ARG A 118 -5.91 44.40 -2.71
CA ARG A 118 -6.00 43.54 -1.53
C ARG A 118 -4.81 43.66 -0.59
N ASP A 119 -3.65 44.04 -1.08
CA ASP A 119 -2.49 44.27 -0.24
C ASP A 119 -2.49 45.69 0.33
N LYS A 120 -3.14 45.84 1.50
CA LYS A 120 -3.22 47.13 2.23
C LYS A 120 -1.87 47.69 2.66
N SER A 121 -0.77 46.93 2.52
CA SER A 121 0.57 47.39 2.86
C SER A 121 1.24 48.22 1.76
N ASN A 122 0.67 48.27 0.56
CA ASN A 122 1.24 49.03 -0.56
C ASN A 122 0.67 50.47 -0.67
N ILE A 123 1.48 51.36 -1.24
CA ILE A 123 1.15 52.77 -1.40
C ILE A 123 -0.05 52.99 -2.34
N ILE A 124 -0.18 52.17 -3.38
CA ILE A 124 -1.26 52.29 -4.38
C ILE A 124 -2.62 52.04 -3.74
N SER A 125 -2.75 51.03 -2.88
CA SER A 125 -3.96 50.76 -2.09
C SER A 125 -4.30 51.97 -1.21
N SER A 126 -3.30 52.60 -0.58
CA SER A 126 -3.55 53.78 0.26
C SER A 126 -3.99 55.03 -0.54
N ILE A 127 -3.50 55.19 -1.77
CA ILE A 127 -3.92 56.26 -2.69
C ILE A 127 -5.35 55.98 -3.17
N LEU A 128 -5.65 54.74 -3.53
CA LEU A 128 -6.99 54.30 -3.97
C LEU A 128 -8.03 54.40 -2.83
N ASP A 129 -7.65 54.08 -1.59
CA ASP A 129 -8.49 54.25 -0.40
C ASP A 129 -8.84 55.75 -0.17
N LYS A 130 -7.86 56.65 -0.31
CA LYS A 130 -8.09 58.11 -0.24
C LYS A 130 -9.03 58.61 -1.36
N MET A 131 -8.98 57.96 -2.52
CA MET A 131 -9.86 58.24 -3.66
C MET A 131 -11.24 57.58 -3.53
N GLY A 132 -11.53 56.91 -2.41
CA GLY A 132 -12.86 56.38 -2.08
C GLY A 132 -13.13 54.96 -2.54
N LEU A 133 -12.11 54.22 -2.99
CA LEU A 133 -12.26 52.81 -3.40
C LEU A 133 -12.03 51.89 -2.22
N ILE A 134 -13.13 51.35 -1.67
CA ILE A 134 -13.12 50.42 -0.54
C ILE A 134 -12.97 48.98 -1.07
N THR A 135 -11.96 48.24 -0.59
CA THR A 135 -11.63 46.84 -0.98
C THR A 135 -12.83 45.89 -1.04
N ASP A 136 -13.81 46.09 -0.17
CA ASP A 136 -14.95 45.18 -0.01
C ASP A 136 -16.02 45.36 -1.10
N ASN A 137 -15.97 46.47 -1.85
CA ASN A 137 -16.92 46.79 -2.91
C ASN A 137 -16.46 46.36 -4.31
N ILE A 138 -15.24 45.84 -4.47
CA ILE A 138 -14.79 45.26 -5.75
C ILE A 138 -15.38 43.85 -5.87
N SER A 139 -16.70 43.81 -6.07
CA SER A 139 -17.41 42.60 -6.45
C SER A 139 -17.02 42.27 -7.88
N LEU A 140 -16.14 41.29 -8.07
CA LEU A 140 -16.12 40.53 -9.32
C LEU A 140 -17.34 39.60 -9.33
N SER A 141 -18.54 40.18 -9.34
CA SER A 141 -19.70 39.43 -9.81
C SER A 141 -19.47 39.22 -11.31
N ASN A 142 -19.44 37.96 -11.74
CA ASN A 142 -19.37 37.50 -13.14
C ASN A 142 -20.57 37.95 -14.01
N GLU A 143 -21.14 39.13 -13.74
CA GLU A 143 -22.28 39.68 -14.44
C GLU A 143 -21.88 40.94 -15.22
N LYS A 144 -21.94 40.79 -16.55
CA LYS A 144 -22.19 41.86 -17.55
C LYS A 144 -21.03 42.76 -17.98
N TYR A 145 -19.85 42.21 -18.19
CA TYR A 145 -19.01 42.70 -19.28
C TYR A 145 -18.96 41.60 -20.34
N GLU A 146 -19.84 41.72 -21.33
CA GLU A 146 -19.85 40.88 -22.52
C GLU A 146 -18.47 40.94 -23.18
N ASP A 147 -17.80 39.79 -23.27
CA ASP A 147 -16.68 39.56 -24.18
C ASP A 147 -17.19 39.65 -25.62
N ASN A 148 -17.34 40.89 -26.10
CA ASN A 148 -17.29 41.24 -27.53
C ASN A 148 -15.86 41.65 -27.91
N GLU A 149 -14.86 40.97 -27.34
CA GLU A 149 -13.46 41.13 -27.73
C GLU A 149 -12.99 39.79 -28.32
N SER A 150 -13.05 39.77 -29.65
CA SER A 150 -12.58 38.73 -30.55
C SER A 150 -11.08 38.43 -30.35
N GLU A 151 -10.75 37.13 -30.33
CA GLU A 151 -9.43 36.56 -30.64
C GLU A 151 -8.23 37.23 -29.92
N GLU A 152 -8.06 36.96 -28.62
CA GLU A 152 -6.73 37.10 -28.00
C GLU A 152 -5.99 35.76 -28.12
N ASN A 153 -4.83 35.79 -28.78
CA ASN A 153 -3.95 34.62 -28.90
C ASN A 153 -3.34 34.28 -27.53
N GLU A 154 -3.29 32.99 -27.21
CA GLU A 154 -2.54 32.45 -26.08
C GLU A 154 -1.04 32.58 -26.38
N ILE A 155 -0.27 33.16 -25.46
CA ILE A 155 1.19 33.14 -25.51
C ILE A 155 1.66 32.12 -24.47
N GLU A 156 2.10 30.96 -24.93
CA GLU A 156 2.97 30.07 -24.15
C GLU A 156 4.41 30.57 -24.36
N MET A 157 5.15 30.80 -23.26
CA MET A 157 6.54 31.22 -23.37
C MET A 157 7.41 30.04 -23.83
N GLU A 158 7.87 30.06 -25.08
CA GLU A 158 9.08 29.34 -25.51
C GLU A 158 10.32 30.08 -24.99
N SER A 159 11.32 29.33 -24.55
CA SER A 159 12.48 29.75 -23.74
C SER A 159 13.50 30.70 -24.40
N ASP A 160 13.19 31.36 -25.52
CA ASP A 160 14.19 32.03 -26.36
C ASP A 160 14.01 33.56 -26.53
N TYR A 161 13.20 34.22 -25.69
CA TYR A 161 13.15 35.69 -25.63
C TYR A 161 13.48 36.21 -24.23
N GLU A 162 14.59 36.94 -24.11
CA GLU A 162 15.02 37.61 -22.88
C GLU A 162 14.03 38.71 -22.47
N ALA A 163 13.18 38.40 -21.49
CA ALA A 163 12.43 39.38 -20.72
C ALA A 163 13.34 40.06 -19.68
N PRO A 164 13.08 41.32 -19.26
CA PRO A 164 13.93 42.03 -18.31
C PRO A 164 14.08 41.31 -16.96
N ASP A 165 15.30 41.32 -16.40
CA ASP A 165 15.78 40.66 -15.17
C ASP A 165 14.91 40.84 -13.90
N ILE A 166 13.70 40.26 -13.87
CA ILE A 166 12.84 40.21 -12.68
C ILE A 166 12.71 38.78 -12.12
N TYR A 167 13.10 37.75 -12.87
CA TYR A 167 12.69 36.37 -12.56
C TYR A 167 13.77 35.41 -12.04
N ASN A 168 14.99 35.86 -11.74
CA ASN A 168 16.08 34.96 -11.30
C ASN A 168 16.33 34.96 -9.78
N ILE A 169 15.31 34.65 -8.98
CA ILE A 169 15.44 34.21 -7.59
C ILE A 169 14.35 33.16 -7.38
N TYR A 170 14.68 31.99 -6.81
CA TYR A 170 13.84 30.79 -6.55
C TYR A 170 14.01 29.62 -7.53
N GLU A 171 15.13 28.91 -7.37
CA GLU A 171 15.23 27.45 -7.55
C GLU A 171 15.67 26.85 -6.21
N ASP A 172 14.77 26.09 -5.59
CA ASP A 172 15.02 24.93 -4.72
C ASP A 172 13.64 24.38 -4.35
N ASP A 173 13.23 23.33 -5.05
CA ASP A 173 12.62 22.11 -4.52
C ASP A 173 12.11 21.28 -5.70
N GLU A 174 12.80 20.18 -5.92
CA GLU A 174 12.53 19.14 -6.90
C GLU A 174 11.18 18.47 -6.63
N TYR A 175 10.33 18.45 -7.65
CA TYR A 175 9.49 17.30 -7.97
C TYR A 175 9.49 17.16 -9.49
N GLU A 176 10.18 16.13 -9.98
CA GLU A 176 10.10 15.68 -11.36
C GLU A 176 8.70 15.13 -11.64
N ASP A 177 8.07 15.62 -12.71
CA ASP A 177 7.08 14.84 -13.45
C ASP A 177 7.52 14.87 -14.92
N GLN A 178 8.17 13.79 -15.34
CA GLN A 178 8.52 13.53 -16.73
C GLN A 178 7.30 13.03 -17.48
N HIS A 179 6.67 13.91 -18.26
CA HIS A 179 6.02 13.48 -19.50
C HIS A 179 6.20 14.56 -20.57
N SER A 180 7.22 14.37 -21.40
CA SER A 180 7.21 14.90 -22.76
C SER A 180 7.21 13.73 -23.74
N SER A 181 6.21 13.71 -24.62
CA SER A 181 6.52 13.67 -26.06
C SER A 181 5.28 13.90 -26.92
N SER A 182 5.51 14.75 -27.92
CA SER A 182 4.94 14.68 -29.27
C SER A 182 3.43 14.63 -29.43
N ARG A 183 2.83 15.82 -29.64
CA ARG A 183 1.59 15.90 -30.43
C ARG A 183 1.92 16.06 -31.92
N PRO A 184 1.36 15.21 -32.80
CA PRO A 184 1.33 15.51 -34.23
C PRO A 184 0.33 16.66 -34.48
N LYS A 185 0.65 17.53 -35.44
CA LYS A 185 -0.24 18.59 -35.94
C LYS A 185 -1.61 18.02 -36.30
N ARG A 186 -2.67 18.48 -35.64
CA ARG A 186 -4.05 18.35 -36.10
C ARG A 186 -4.60 19.70 -36.55
N THR A 187 -5.02 19.72 -37.79
CA THR A 187 -5.87 20.71 -38.45
C THR A 187 -7.30 20.67 -37.92
N GLY A 188 -7.87 21.82 -37.54
CA GLY A 188 -9.32 22.10 -37.62
C GLY A 188 -10.12 22.19 -36.32
N GLY A 189 -10.46 23.44 -35.93
CA GLY A 189 -11.73 23.89 -35.32
C GLY A 189 -12.25 23.25 -34.02
N SER A 190 -12.13 23.93 -32.88
CA SER A 190 -12.82 23.57 -31.63
C SER A 190 -14.30 23.99 -31.64
N SER A 191 -15.20 23.01 -31.68
CA SER A 191 -16.61 23.20 -31.31
C SER A 191 -16.74 23.28 -29.78
N LYS A 192 -17.50 24.24 -29.25
CA LYS A 192 -17.86 24.32 -27.81
C LYS A 192 -18.43 22.98 -27.34
N SER A 193 -17.87 22.41 -26.26
CA SER A 193 -18.35 21.14 -25.69
C SER A 193 -19.80 21.28 -25.19
N ALA A 194 -20.63 20.29 -25.50
CA ALA A 194 -22.00 20.17 -24.99
C ALA A 194 -22.05 19.77 -23.50
N THR A 195 -20.90 19.39 -22.93
CA THR A 195 -20.77 18.82 -21.58
C THR A 195 -19.58 19.39 -20.79
N PRO A 196 -19.52 20.71 -20.54
CA PRO A 196 -18.33 21.36 -19.97
C PRO A 196 -18.01 20.96 -18.52
N LEU A 197 -18.98 20.54 -17.71
CA LEU A 197 -18.71 20.10 -16.33
C LEU A 197 -18.35 18.62 -16.25
N LEU A 198 -18.96 17.77 -17.07
CA LEU A 198 -18.56 16.37 -17.13
C LEU A 198 -17.14 16.21 -17.68
N ASP A 199 -16.74 17.05 -18.63
CA ASP A 199 -15.39 17.00 -19.20
C ASP A 199 -14.32 17.50 -18.19
N SER A 200 -14.70 18.33 -17.21
CA SER A 200 -13.77 18.84 -16.18
C SER A 200 -13.68 17.95 -14.94
N PHE A 201 -14.78 17.27 -14.57
CA PHE A 201 -14.86 16.41 -13.38
C PHE A 201 -14.89 14.91 -13.70
N GLY A 202 -14.87 14.55 -14.99
CA GLY A 202 -14.93 13.17 -15.45
C GLY A 202 -13.80 12.85 -16.43
N ARG A 203 -13.63 11.55 -16.71
CA ARG A 203 -12.73 11.06 -17.76
C ARG A 203 -13.55 10.38 -18.85
N ASP A 204 -13.35 10.80 -20.10
CA ASP A 204 -14.04 10.22 -21.25
C ASP A 204 -13.29 8.97 -21.74
N LEU A 205 -13.83 7.80 -21.42
CA LEU A 205 -13.25 6.52 -21.86
C LEU A 205 -13.38 6.32 -23.37
N THR A 206 -14.38 6.94 -24.01
CA THR A 206 -14.60 6.81 -25.45
C THR A 206 -13.53 7.56 -26.20
N GLN A 207 -13.20 8.76 -25.75
CA GLN A 207 -12.06 9.52 -26.28
C GLN A 207 -10.74 8.77 -26.07
N MET A 208 -10.49 8.22 -24.87
CA MET A 208 -9.28 7.44 -24.61
C MET A 208 -9.19 6.18 -25.50
N ALA A 209 -10.33 5.55 -25.81
CA ALA A 209 -10.40 4.43 -26.75
C ALA A 209 -10.06 4.86 -28.19
N GLU A 210 -10.53 6.04 -28.64
CA GLU A 210 -10.20 6.60 -29.95
C GLU A 210 -8.71 6.98 -30.07
N GLU A 211 -8.11 7.45 -28.97
CA GLU A 211 -6.70 7.78 -28.87
C GLU A 211 -5.80 6.54 -28.70
N GLY A 212 -6.38 5.34 -28.54
CA GLY A 212 -5.62 4.09 -28.37
C GLY A 212 -4.92 3.95 -27.01
N LYS A 213 -5.34 4.71 -26.00
CA LYS A 213 -4.73 4.70 -24.66
C LYS A 213 -5.19 3.54 -23.78
N LEU A 214 -6.38 3.00 -24.03
CA LEU A 214 -6.97 1.91 -23.24
C LEU A 214 -6.38 0.55 -23.61
N ASP A 215 -6.26 -0.32 -22.61
CA ASP A 215 -5.77 -1.69 -22.79
C ASP A 215 -6.82 -2.60 -23.43
N PRO A 216 -6.40 -3.56 -24.28
CA PRO A 216 -7.31 -4.53 -24.86
C PRO A 216 -7.83 -5.47 -23.77
N ILE A 217 -9.15 -5.67 -23.75
CA ILE A 217 -9.79 -6.55 -22.79
C ILE A 217 -9.76 -8.02 -23.25
N VAL A 218 -9.50 -8.94 -22.33
CA VAL A 218 -9.39 -10.38 -22.58
C VAL A 218 -10.44 -11.14 -21.76
N GLY A 219 -11.06 -12.18 -22.34
CA GLY A 219 -11.94 -13.12 -21.62
C GLY A 219 -13.32 -12.59 -21.19
N ARG A 220 -13.59 -11.28 -21.31
CA ARG A 220 -14.82 -10.63 -20.79
C ARG A 220 -15.96 -10.47 -21.80
N ASP A 221 -16.03 -11.32 -22.82
CA ASP A 221 -16.99 -11.15 -23.91
C ASP A 221 -18.45 -11.29 -23.46
N LYS A 222 -18.71 -12.23 -22.54
CA LYS A 222 -20.05 -12.51 -22.01
C LYS A 222 -20.58 -11.35 -21.18
N GLU A 223 -19.73 -10.78 -20.32
CA GLU A 223 -20.05 -9.64 -19.48
C GLU A 223 -20.32 -8.40 -20.33
N LEU A 224 -19.47 -8.13 -21.33
CA LEU A 224 -19.66 -7.01 -22.26
C LEU A 224 -20.94 -7.14 -23.09
N GLU A 225 -21.24 -8.34 -23.61
CA GLU A 225 -22.49 -8.60 -24.32
C GLU A 225 -23.70 -8.38 -23.40
N ARG A 226 -23.61 -8.85 -22.15
CA ARG A 226 -24.66 -8.67 -21.15
C ARG A 226 -24.87 -7.21 -20.79
N ILE A 227 -23.81 -6.41 -20.67
CA ILE A 227 -23.87 -4.96 -20.42
C ILE A 227 -24.56 -4.26 -21.59
N ALA A 228 -24.10 -4.51 -22.83
CA ALA A 228 -24.72 -3.95 -24.03
C ALA A 228 -26.21 -4.33 -24.16
N GLN A 229 -26.55 -5.57 -23.81
CA GLN A 229 -27.94 -6.05 -23.77
C GLN A 229 -28.77 -5.27 -22.75
N ILE A 230 -28.25 -5.01 -21.55
CA ILE A 230 -28.96 -4.30 -20.48
C ILE A 230 -29.12 -2.82 -20.83
N LEU A 231 -28.04 -2.16 -21.28
CA LEU A 231 -28.06 -0.74 -21.65
C LEU A 231 -29.04 -0.45 -22.81
N SER A 232 -29.28 -1.44 -23.68
CA SER A 232 -30.23 -1.32 -24.79
C SER A 232 -31.71 -1.52 -24.38
N ARG A 233 -32.00 -1.83 -23.11
CA ARG A 233 -33.38 -2.01 -22.62
C ARG A 233 -34.08 -0.66 -22.43
N ARG A 234 -35.40 -0.65 -22.56
CA ARG A 234 -36.24 0.54 -22.28
C ARG A 234 -36.47 0.81 -20.78
N LYS A 235 -36.42 -0.24 -19.96
CA LYS A 235 -36.57 -0.18 -18.49
C LYS A 235 -35.53 -1.11 -17.86
N LYS A 236 -35.06 -0.78 -16.65
CA LYS A 236 -33.96 -1.49 -15.96
C LYS A 236 -32.73 -1.60 -16.85
N ASN A 237 -32.30 -0.44 -17.35
CA ASN A 237 -31.22 -0.28 -18.32
C ASN A 237 -29.89 0.11 -17.66
N ASN A 238 -29.78 -0.07 -16.34
CA ASN A 238 -28.57 0.22 -15.57
C ASN A 238 -27.96 -1.11 -15.10
N PRO A 239 -26.85 -1.57 -15.69
CA PRO A 239 -26.13 -2.72 -15.16
C PRO A 239 -25.38 -2.36 -13.86
N ILE A 240 -25.24 -3.35 -12.97
CA ILE A 240 -24.34 -3.26 -11.82
C ILE A 240 -23.39 -4.46 -11.84
N LEU A 241 -22.09 -4.18 -11.89
CA LEU A 241 -20.99 -5.13 -11.84
C LEU A 241 -20.70 -5.46 -10.38
N ILE A 242 -20.87 -6.73 -10.03
CA ILE A 242 -20.66 -7.24 -8.66
C ILE A 242 -19.54 -8.28 -8.72
N GLY A 243 -18.44 -8.00 -8.05
CA GLY A 243 -17.29 -8.90 -7.96
C GLY A 243 -16.34 -8.46 -6.86
N GLU A 244 -15.39 -9.31 -6.48
CA GLU A 244 -14.34 -8.95 -5.53
C GLU A 244 -13.47 -7.79 -6.06
N PRO A 245 -12.72 -7.06 -5.21
CA PRO A 245 -11.71 -6.11 -5.67
C PRO A 245 -10.66 -6.78 -6.56
N GLY A 246 -10.14 -6.05 -7.56
CA GLY A 246 -9.06 -6.53 -8.43
C GLY A 246 -9.47 -7.44 -9.60
N VAL A 247 -10.74 -7.82 -9.74
CA VAL A 247 -11.19 -8.68 -10.87
C VAL A 247 -11.30 -7.97 -12.24
N GLY A 248 -11.02 -6.65 -12.28
CA GLY A 248 -11.09 -5.84 -13.51
C GLY A 248 -12.47 -5.24 -13.82
N LYS A 249 -13.23 -4.79 -12.82
CA LYS A 249 -14.56 -4.15 -13.02
C LYS A 249 -14.47 -2.88 -13.88
N SER A 250 -13.46 -2.04 -13.67
CA SER A 250 -13.25 -0.79 -14.43
C SER A 250 -12.76 -1.08 -15.85
N ALA A 251 -11.92 -2.10 -16.03
CA ALA A 251 -11.51 -2.60 -17.35
C ALA A 251 -12.71 -3.04 -18.20
N ILE A 252 -13.78 -3.60 -17.61
CA ILE A 252 -15.00 -3.94 -18.35
C ILE A 252 -15.71 -2.68 -18.92
N ALA A 253 -15.67 -1.55 -18.21
CA ALA A 253 -16.22 -0.29 -18.71
C ALA A 253 -15.37 0.28 -19.87
N GLU A 254 -14.05 0.18 -19.76
CA GLU A 254 -13.11 0.52 -20.84
C GLU A 254 -13.32 -0.36 -22.08
N GLY A 255 -13.47 -1.67 -21.89
CA GLY A 255 -13.78 -2.62 -22.96
C GLY A 255 -15.11 -2.31 -23.67
N LEU A 256 -16.10 -1.78 -22.96
CA LEU A 256 -17.33 -1.29 -23.57
C LEU A 256 -17.07 -0.07 -24.47
N ALA A 257 -16.26 0.89 -24.01
CA ALA A 257 -15.88 2.08 -24.78
C ALA A 257 -15.16 1.68 -26.08
N ILE A 258 -14.20 0.76 -26.01
CA ILE A 258 -13.51 0.18 -27.19
C ILE A 258 -14.51 -0.47 -28.16
N ARG A 259 -15.50 -1.22 -27.66
CA ARG A 259 -16.51 -1.84 -28.53
C ARG A 259 -17.45 -0.83 -29.18
N ILE A 260 -17.75 0.28 -28.50
CA ILE A 260 -18.57 1.37 -29.05
C ILE A 260 -17.82 2.05 -30.21
N THR A 261 -16.54 2.40 -30.03
CA THR A 261 -15.72 3.03 -31.08
C THR A 261 -15.53 2.09 -32.28
N GLN A 262 -15.35 0.78 -32.03
CA GLN A 262 -15.27 -0.24 -33.07
C GLN A 262 -16.63 -0.61 -33.71
N ARG A 263 -17.74 -0.01 -33.24
CA ARG A 263 -19.12 -0.33 -33.67
C ARG A 263 -19.51 -1.81 -33.52
N LYS A 264 -18.91 -2.52 -32.54
CA LYS A 264 -19.22 -3.91 -32.16
C LYS A 264 -20.29 -3.99 -31.05
N VAL A 265 -21.24 -3.07 -31.06
CA VAL A 265 -22.36 -2.99 -30.11
C VAL A 265 -23.70 -2.87 -30.87
N PRO A 266 -24.85 -3.09 -30.22
CA PRO A 266 -26.15 -2.79 -30.83
C PRO A 266 -26.23 -1.35 -31.31
N ARG A 267 -26.96 -1.09 -32.41
CA ARG A 267 -27.10 0.25 -33.02
C ARG A 267 -27.60 1.33 -32.05
N SER A 268 -28.34 0.94 -31.01
CA SER A 268 -28.80 1.85 -29.94
C SER A 268 -27.69 2.44 -29.09
N LEU A 269 -26.50 1.86 -29.12
CA LEU A 269 -25.31 2.30 -28.39
C LEU A 269 -24.26 2.94 -29.31
N PHE A 270 -24.56 3.11 -30.60
CA PHE A 270 -23.67 3.84 -31.49
C PHE A 270 -23.59 5.30 -31.07
N ASP A 271 -22.38 5.87 -31.21
CA ASP A 271 -22.06 7.26 -30.92
C ASP A 271 -22.36 7.69 -29.48
N LYS A 272 -22.52 6.72 -28.57
CA LYS A 272 -22.66 6.99 -27.14
C LYS A 272 -21.29 7.23 -26.50
N ARG A 273 -21.23 8.17 -25.55
CA ARG A 273 -20.03 8.51 -24.78
C ARG A 273 -20.07 7.83 -23.42
N VAL A 274 -19.05 7.05 -23.11
CA VAL A 274 -18.82 6.46 -21.78
C VAL A 274 -17.91 7.38 -20.97
N VAL A 275 -18.40 7.91 -19.85
CA VAL A 275 -17.69 8.87 -19.00
C VAL A 275 -17.62 8.35 -17.56
N THR A 276 -16.42 8.30 -16.97
CA THR A 276 -16.24 7.99 -15.55
C THR A 276 -16.36 9.26 -14.72
N LEU A 277 -17.12 9.22 -13.64
CA LEU A 277 -17.24 10.35 -12.72
C LEU A 277 -16.26 10.22 -11.55
N ASP A 278 -15.37 11.20 -11.36
CA ASP A 278 -14.52 11.26 -10.17
C ASP A 278 -15.21 12.03 -9.03
N LEU A 279 -15.75 11.28 -8.08
CA LEU A 279 -16.41 11.85 -6.91
C LEU A 279 -15.44 12.63 -6.01
N ALA A 280 -14.16 12.25 -5.95
CA ALA A 280 -13.17 12.94 -5.12
C ALA A 280 -12.93 14.36 -5.65
N SER A 281 -12.79 14.50 -6.97
CA SER A 281 -12.67 15.80 -7.64
C SER A 281 -13.89 16.71 -7.45
N LEU A 282 -15.10 16.14 -7.39
CA LEU A 282 -16.32 16.91 -7.13
C LEU A 282 -16.39 17.46 -5.71
N VAL A 283 -15.88 16.70 -4.74
CA VAL A 283 -15.81 17.09 -3.32
C VAL A 283 -14.68 18.08 -3.07
N ALA A 284 -13.58 17.96 -3.82
CA ALA A 284 -12.44 18.86 -3.74
C ALA A 284 -12.88 20.33 -3.91
N GLY A 285 -12.41 21.18 -3.00
CA GLY A 285 -12.75 22.61 -2.98
C GLY A 285 -14.18 22.94 -2.52
N THR A 286 -14.99 21.96 -2.09
CA THR A 286 -16.25 22.23 -1.39
C THR A 286 -16.00 22.32 0.11
N LYS A 287 -16.43 23.42 0.76
CA LYS A 287 -16.36 23.56 2.23
C LYS A 287 -17.61 23.07 2.94
N TYR A 288 -18.72 23.07 2.21
CA TYR A 288 -20.05 22.75 2.72
C TYR A 288 -20.72 21.69 1.86
N ARG A 289 -21.42 20.75 2.49
CA ARG A 289 -22.20 19.70 1.82
C ARG A 289 -23.14 20.23 0.74
N GLY A 290 -23.77 21.39 0.97
CA GLY A 290 -24.69 22.00 0.00
C GLY A 290 -24.03 22.39 -1.32
N GLN A 291 -22.75 22.77 -1.31
CA GLN A 291 -21.99 23.11 -2.54
C GLN A 291 -21.72 21.87 -3.38
N PHE A 292 -21.42 20.75 -2.74
CA PHE A 292 -21.28 19.46 -3.42
C PHE A 292 -22.61 19.04 -4.05
N GLU A 293 -23.72 19.12 -3.32
CA GLU A 293 -25.05 18.82 -3.85
C GLU A 293 -25.43 19.74 -5.02
N GLU A 294 -25.07 21.03 -4.96
CA GLU A 294 -25.31 21.97 -6.06
C GLU A 294 -24.51 21.58 -7.32
N ARG A 295 -23.20 21.31 -7.19
CA ARG A 295 -22.37 20.82 -8.29
C ARG A 295 -22.95 19.56 -8.91
N MET A 296 -23.33 18.59 -8.08
CA MET A 296 -23.95 17.35 -8.52
C MET A 296 -25.29 17.55 -9.23
N LYS A 297 -26.10 18.55 -8.84
CA LYS A 297 -27.34 18.88 -9.54
C LYS A 297 -27.06 19.39 -10.95
N VAL A 298 -26.01 20.20 -11.11
CA VAL A 298 -25.63 20.70 -12.44
C VAL A 298 -25.15 19.56 -13.33
N VAL A 299 -24.30 18.66 -12.81
CA VAL A 299 -23.85 17.45 -13.53
C VAL A 299 -25.04 16.59 -13.94
N LEU A 300 -26.00 16.31 -13.05
CA LEU A 300 -27.19 15.53 -13.39
C LEU A 300 -28.05 16.20 -14.46
N LYS A 301 -28.16 17.53 -14.45
CA LYS A 301 -28.90 18.28 -15.46
C LYS A 301 -28.23 18.24 -16.82
N GLU A 302 -26.90 18.21 -16.85
CA GLU A 302 -26.10 18.04 -18.06
C GLU A 302 -26.31 16.65 -18.69
N ILE A 303 -26.36 15.60 -17.86
CA ILE A 303 -26.68 14.24 -18.29
C ILE A 303 -28.13 14.12 -18.77
N GLU A 304 -29.07 14.79 -18.09
CA GLU A 304 -30.49 14.78 -18.49
C GLU A 304 -30.71 15.38 -19.89
N ASN A 305 -29.94 16.41 -20.24
CA ASN A 305 -30.01 17.06 -21.56
C ASN A 305 -29.31 16.25 -22.66
N ASN A 306 -28.33 15.40 -22.33
CA ASN A 306 -27.50 14.67 -23.28
C ASN A 306 -27.67 13.14 -23.12
N LYS A 307 -28.56 12.55 -23.94
CA LYS A 307 -28.97 11.13 -23.83
C LYS A 307 -27.97 10.11 -24.39
N ASP A 308 -26.94 10.61 -25.06
CA ASP A 308 -25.80 9.88 -25.61
C ASP A 308 -24.78 9.48 -24.53
N ILE A 309 -24.91 10.01 -23.31
CA ILE A 309 -23.96 9.76 -22.22
C ILE A 309 -24.34 8.47 -21.45
N ILE A 310 -23.34 7.64 -21.21
CA ILE A 310 -23.36 6.51 -20.28
C ILE A 310 -22.36 6.84 -19.17
N MET A 311 -22.85 6.98 -17.94
CA MET A 311 -21.98 7.27 -16.81
C MET A 311 -21.46 5.99 -16.17
N PHE A 312 -20.15 5.83 -16.05
CA PHE A 312 -19.54 4.80 -15.22
C PHE A 312 -19.29 5.36 -13.82
N ILE A 313 -19.80 4.66 -12.81
CA ILE A 313 -19.59 4.99 -11.40
C ILE A 313 -18.85 3.82 -10.78
N ASP A 314 -17.57 4.03 -10.53
CA ASP A 314 -16.82 3.10 -9.69
C ASP A 314 -17.30 3.25 -8.24
N GLU A 315 -17.26 2.15 -7.49
CA GLU A 315 -17.68 2.12 -6.09
C GLU A 315 -19.04 2.79 -5.83
N ILE A 316 -20.08 2.41 -6.57
CA ILE A 316 -21.40 3.07 -6.54
C ILE A 316 -22.04 3.18 -5.14
N HIS A 317 -21.59 2.37 -4.18
CA HIS A 317 -22.01 2.43 -2.79
C HIS A 317 -21.60 3.74 -2.09
N THR A 318 -20.52 4.41 -2.53
CA THR A 318 -20.05 5.70 -2.00
C THR A 318 -21.10 6.81 -2.14
N ILE A 319 -21.86 6.78 -3.23
CA ILE A 319 -22.98 7.68 -3.52
C ILE A 319 -24.20 7.37 -2.62
N VAL A 320 -24.33 6.12 -2.18
CA VAL A 320 -25.49 5.58 -1.46
C VAL A 320 -25.30 5.64 0.07
N GLY A 321 -24.12 6.06 0.53
CA GLY A 321 -23.68 6.08 1.93
C GLY A 321 -24.76 6.39 2.96
N ALA A 322 -25.31 5.32 3.53
CA ALA A 322 -26.44 5.33 4.44
C ALA A 322 -26.08 5.93 5.81
N GLY A 323 -26.63 7.10 6.14
CA GLY A 323 -27.16 7.46 7.47
C GLY A 323 -26.28 7.36 8.74
N ASN A 324 -25.00 6.98 8.68
CA ASN A 324 -24.14 6.87 9.86
C ASN A 324 -23.29 8.14 10.08
N ALA A 325 -23.02 8.44 11.35
CA ALA A 325 -22.52 9.71 11.90
C ALA A 325 -21.12 10.18 11.46
N SER A 326 -20.55 9.61 10.40
CA SER A 326 -19.18 9.87 9.92
C SER A 326 -19.17 10.32 8.45
N GLY A 327 -19.67 11.51 8.15
CA GLY A 327 -19.25 12.31 6.98
C GLY A 327 -19.44 11.75 5.56
N ALA A 328 -20.07 10.59 5.35
CA ALA A 328 -20.30 10.04 4.01
C ALA A 328 -21.31 10.92 3.24
N LEU A 329 -20.97 11.21 1.98
CA LEU A 329 -21.74 12.06 1.08
C LEU A 329 -22.99 11.31 0.59
N ASP A 330 -24.11 11.42 1.30
CA ASP A 330 -25.37 10.81 0.86
C ASP A 330 -25.99 11.60 -0.30
N ALA A 331 -25.57 11.26 -1.53
CA ALA A 331 -26.12 11.77 -2.78
C ALA A 331 -27.26 10.89 -3.33
N SER A 332 -27.63 9.80 -2.63
CA SER A 332 -28.62 8.81 -3.08
C SER A 332 -29.98 9.44 -3.44
N ASN A 333 -30.39 10.46 -2.68
CA ASN A 333 -31.64 11.18 -2.89
C ASN A 333 -31.68 11.97 -4.20
N MET A 334 -30.51 12.34 -4.76
CA MET A 334 -30.42 13.03 -6.04
C MET A 334 -30.45 12.07 -7.23
N PHE A 335 -29.86 10.88 -7.08
CA PHE A 335 -29.80 9.87 -8.14
C PHE A 335 -31.09 9.08 -8.29
N LYS A 336 -31.80 8.78 -7.19
CA LYS A 336 -33.04 7.97 -7.21
C LYS A 336 -34.10 8.49 -8.20
N PRO A 337 -34.41 9.80 -8.26
CA PRO A 337 -35.38 10.32 -9.24
C PRO A 337 -34.91 10.16 -10.69
N ALA A 338 -33.65 10.48 -10.99
CA ALA A 338 -33.09 10.39 -12.35
C ALA A 338 -33.03 8.94 -12.85
N LEU A 339 -32.64 7.99 -11.98
CA LEU A 339 -32.67 6.55 -12.25
C LEU A 339 -34.10 6.02 -12.42
N ALA A 340 -35.07 6.58 -11.70
CA ALA A 340 -36.47 6.17 -11.80
C ALA A 340 -37.18 6.68 -13.05
N ARG A 341 -36.84 7.87 -13.51
CA ARG A 341 -37.34 8.41 -14.77
C ARG A 341 -36.60 7.83 -15.99
N GLY A 342 -35.46 7.18 -15.78
CA GLY A 342 -34.63 6.63 -16.85
C GLY A 342 -33.88 7.73 -17.63
N GLU A 343 -33.74 8.91 -17.02
CA GLU A 343 -32.97 10.04 -17.54
C GLU A 343 -31.47 9.81 -17.35
N LEU A 344 -31.10 9.11 -16.27
CA LEU A 344 -29.73 8.68 -16.03
C LEU A 344 -29.53 7.23 -16.49
N GLN A 345 -28.61 7.04 -17.44
CA GLN A 345 -28.08 5.74 -17.80
C GLN A 345 -26.68 5.58 -17.21
N CYS A 346 -26.50 4.59 -16.34
CA CYS A 346 -25.21 4.35 -15.71
C CYS A 346 -24.85 2.87 -15.59
N ILE A 347 -23.54 2.62 -15.47
CA ILE A 347 -22.93 1.35 -15.13
C ILE A 347 -22.33 1.54 -13.73
N GLY A 348 -22.80 0.77 -12.75
CA GLY A 348 -22.23 0.78 -11.39
C GLY A 348 -21.27 -0.37 -11.17
N ALA A 349 -20.19 -0.16 -10.43
CA ALA A 349 -19.32 -1.22 -9.92
C ALA A 349 -19.32 -1.23 -8.39
N THR A 350 -19.32 -2.43 -7.77
CA THR A 350 -19.26 -2.58 -6.30
C THR A 350 -18.82 -3.99 -5.91
N THR A 351 -18.43 -4.19 -4.66
CA THR A 351 -18.19 -5.53 -4.10
C THR A 351 -19.49 -6.19 -3.66
N LEU A 352 -19.45 -7.52 -3.47
CA LEU A 352 -20.61 -8.28 -2.98
C LEU A 352 -21.10 -7.77 -1.61
N ASN A 353 -20.15 -7.42 -0.74
CA ASN A 353 -20.43 -6.97 0.63
C ASN A 353 -21.12 -5.60 0.64
N GLU A 354 -20.57 -4.63 -0.09
CA GLU A 354 -21.16 -3.30 -0.26
C GLU A 354 -22.53 -3.37 -0.92
N TYR A 355 -22.69 -4.22 -1.95
CA TYR A 355 -23.97 -4.41 -2.61
C TYR A 355 -25.06 -4.83 -1.62
N ARG A 356 -24.77 -5.83 -0.77
CA ARG A 356 -25.71 -6.32 0.26
C ARG A 356 -26.01 -5.26 1.33
N GLN A 357 -25.00 -4.49 1.72
CA GLN A 357 -25.14 -3.52 2.81
C GLN A 357 -25.91 -2.27 2.37
N TYR A 358 -25.64 -1.75 1.17
CA TYR A 358 -26.11 -0.42 0.74
C TYR A 358 -27.13 -0.44 -0.40
N ILE A 359 -27.00 -1.36 -1.37
CA ILE A 359 -27.86 -1.37 -2.57
C ILE A 359 -29.07 -2.29 -2.38
N GLU A 360 -28.88 -3.49 -1.86
CA GLU A 360 -29.95 -4.50 -1.70
C GLU A 360 -30.99 -4.11 -0.66
N LYS A 361 -30.59 -3.40 0.40
CA LYS A 361 -31.52 -2.88 1.41
C LYS A 361 -32.40 -1.75 0.87
N ASP A 362 -31.95 -1.04 -0.16
CA ASP A 362 -32.70 0.04 -0.78
C ASP A 362 -33.51 -0.48 -1.98
N GLY A 363 -34.78 -0.82 -1.72
CA GLY A 363 -35.68 -1.32 -2.75
C GLY A 363 -35.95 -0.33 -3.90
N ALA A 364 -35.63 0.97 -3.77
CA ALA A 364 -35.75 1.90 -4.90
C ALA A 364 -34.60 1.69 -5.89
N LEU A 365 -33.36 1.59 -5.39
CA LEU A 365 -32.15 1.38 -6.20
C LEU A 365 -32.07 -0.05 -6.75
N GLU A 366 -32.34 -1.06 -5.92
CA GLU A 366 -32.30 -2.47 -6.35
C GLU A 366 -33.19 -2.72 -7.58
N ARG A 367 -34.36 -2.08 -7.63
CA ARG A 367 -35.30 -2.23 -8.76
C ARG A 367 -34.83 -1.56 -10.05
N ARG A 368 -33.81 -0.69 -10.01
CA ARG A 368 -33.27 0.05 -11.17
C ARG A 368 -32.03 -0.60 -11.76
N PHE A 369 -31.26 -1.32 -10.95
CA PHE A 369 -30.07 -2.02 -11.39
C PHE A 369 -30.35 -3.47 -11.80
N GLN A 370 -29.58 -3.97 -12.76
CA GLN A 370 -29.56 -5.37 -13.15
C GLN A 370 -28.19 -5.96 -12.80
N LYS A 371 -28.17 -6.95 -11.92
CA LYS A 371 -26.94 -7.59 -11.42
C LYS A 371 -26.22 -8.34 -12.56
N ILE A 372 -24.89 -8.16 -12.63
CA ILE A 372 -23.94 -8.93 -13.42
C ILE A 372 -22.82 -9.36 -12.46
N ILE A 373 -22.61 -10.66 -12.32
CA ILE A 373 -21.53 -11.20 -11.48
C ILE A 373 -20.26 -11.22 -12.32
N VAL A 374 -19.16 -10.72 -11.77
CA VAL A 374 -17.84 -10.71 -12.38
C VAL A 374 -16.93 -11.61 -11.56
N ASP A 375 -16.60 -12.76 -12.14
CA ASP A 375 -15.70 -13.73 -11.53
C ASP A 375 -14.23 -13.36 -11.79
N PRO A 376 -13.27 -13.78 -10.94
CA PRO A 376 -11.84 -13.63 -11.23
C PRO A 376 -11.43 -14.29 -12.55
N THR A 377 -10.38 -13.78 -13.19
CA THR A 377 -9.85 -14.36 -14.44
C THR A 377 -9.20 -15.72 -14.19
N THR A 378 -9.24 -16.58 -15.20
CA THR A 378 -8.49 -17.85 -15.20
C THR A 378 -6.99 -17.63 -15.38
N GLU A 379 -6.17 -18.65 -15.09
CA GLU A 379 -4.71 -18.58 -15.28
C GLU A 379 -4.36 -18.23 -16.74
N GLU A 380 -4.98 -18.91 -17.71
CA GLU A 380 -4.76 -18.69 -19.15
C GLU A 380 -5.17 -17.28 -19.59
N GLU A 381 -6.34 -16.80 -19.14
CA GLU A 381 -6.77 -15.42 -19.43
C GLU A 381 -5.84 -14.39 -18.81
N THR A 382 -5.33 -14.66 -17.60
CA THR A 382 -4.41 -13.76 -16.91
C THR A 382 -3.05 -13.73 -17.61
N GLU A 383 -2.54 -14.86 -18.08
CA GLU A 383 -1.30 -14.93 -18.87
C GLU A 383 -1.42 -14.07 -20.13
N GLN A 384 -2.55 -14.18 -20.83
CA GLN A 384 -2.81 -13.34 -22.00
C GLN A 384 -2.93 -11.84 -21.64
N ILE A 385 -3.52 -11.50 -20.49
CA ILE A 385 -3.57 -10.11 -20.00
C ILE A 385 -2.15 -9.58 -19.75
N LEU A 386 -1.32 -10.35 -19.04
CA LEU A 386 0.06 -9.95 -18.74
C LEU A 386 0.89 -9.77 -20.02
N HIS A 387 0.73 -10.65 -21.03
CA HIS A 387 1.40 -10.47 -22.32
C HIS A 387 0.94 -9.21 -23.07
N ASN A 388 -0.33 -8.82 -22.97
CA ASN A 388 -0.83 -7.62 -23.64
C ASN A 388 -0.34 -6.31 -23.01
N ILE A 389 -0.14 -6.30 -21.69
CA ILE A 389 0.34 -5.10 -20.97
C ILE A 389 1.87 -5.07 -20.83
N LYS A 390 2.55 -6.20 -21.05
CA LYS A 390 4.01 -6.38 -20.90
C LYS A 390 4.80 -5.23 -21.50
N GLU A 391 4.56 -4.90 -22.77
CA GLU A 391 5.32 -3.86 -23.49
C GLU A 391 5.28 -2.49 -22.78
N LYS A 392 4.11 -2.12 -22.22
CA LYS A 392 3.95 -0.86 -21.48
C LYS A 392 4.81 -0.82 -20.21
N TYR A 393 4.87 -1.94 -19.47
CA TYR A 393 5.69 -2.04 -18.26
C TYR A 393 7.18 -2.18 -18.58
N GLU A 394 7.54 -2.86 -19.66
CA GLU A 394 8.93 -2.94 -20.14
C GLU A 394 9.48 -1.56 -20.50
N ASP A 395 8.68 -0.74 -21.19
CA ASP A 395 9.07 0.62 -21.56
C ASP A 395 9.09 1.56 -20.35
N HIS A 396 8.16 1.41 -19.41
CA HIS A 396 8.10 2.23 -18.20
C HIS A 396 9.28 1.96 -17.26
N HIS A 397 9.61 0.68 -17.04
CA HIS A 397 10.66 0.27 -16.10
C HIS A 397 12.03 0.04 -16.73
N LEU A 398 12.15 0.15 -18.06
CA LEU A 398 13.39 -0.12 -18.81
C LEU A 398 13.92 -1.55 -18.61
N VAL A 399 13.01 -2.51 -18.47
CA VAL A 399 13.32 -3.94 -18.28
C VAL A 399 12.72 -4.78 -19.39
N LYS A 400 13.09 -6.06 -19.44
CA LYS A 400 12.49 -7.06 -20.30
C LYS A 400 11.99 -8.23 -19.46
N TYR A 401 10.73 -8.59 -19.56
CA TYR A 401 10.20 -9.73 -18.82
C TYR A 401 10.43 -11.03 -19.61
N SER A 402 11.03 -12.03 -18.97
CA SER A 402 11.06 -13.39 -19.52
C SER A 402 9.65 -14.02 -19.48
N ASP A 403 9.38 -14.97 -20.37
CA ASP A 403 8.09 -15.70 -20.34
C ASP A 403 7.95 -16.55 -19.06
N GLU A 404 9.07 -17.00 -18.51
CA GLU A 404 9.13 -17.69 -17.22
C GLU A 404 8.72 -16.77 -16.06
N ALA A 405 9.18 -15.51 -16.07
CA ALA A 405 8.75 -14.52 -15.08
C ALA A 405 7.23 -14.26 -15.12
N ILE A 406 6.63 -14.17 -16.31
CA ILE A 406 5.17 -13.97 -16.45
C ILE A 406 4.38 -15.14 -15.85
N LYS A 407 4.81 -16.37 -16.13
CA LYS A 407 4.22 -17.57 -15.52
C LYS A 407 4.42 -17.61 -14.01
N ALA A 408 5.59 -17.19 -13.54
CA ALA A 408 5.89 -17.07 -12.13
C ALA A 408 5.00 -16.03 -11.44
N CYS A 409 4.72 -14.88 -12.07
CA CYS A 409 3.81 -13.87 -11.53
C CYS A 409 2.43 -14.48 -11.23
N ILE A 410 1.90 -15.33 -12.11
CA ILE A 410 0.60 -15.98 -11.90
C ILE A 410 0.72 -17.10 -10.86
N GLY A 411 1.63 -18.05 -11.06
CA GLY A 411 1.76 -19.24 -10.21
C GLY A 411 2.10 -18.89 -8.77
N LEU A 412 3.03 -17.96 -8.56
CA LEU A 412 3.47 -17.53 -7.23
C LEU A 412 2.40 -16.68 -6.53
N THR A 413 1.78 -15.72 -7.21
CA THR A 413 0.73 -14.90 -6.58
C THR A 413 -0.54 -15.70 -6.32
N MET A 414 -0.88 -16.67 -7.17
CA MET A 414 -2.00 -17.57 -6.92
C MET A 414 -1.77 -18.42 -5.67
N ARG A 415 -0.53 -18.88 -5.46
CA ARG A 415 -0.15 -19.71 -4.33
C ARG A 415 0.02 -18.92 -3.04
N TYR A 416 0.76 -17.81 -3.08
CA TYR A 416 1.23 -17.10 -1.88
C TYR A 416 0.40 -15.87 -1.52
N VAL A 417 -0.28 -15.22 -2.48
CA VAL A 417 -1.11 -14.01 -2.26
C VAL A 417 -2.60 -14.39 -2.31
N SER A 418 -3.18 -14.70 -1.16
CA SER A 418 -4.55 -15.24 -1.05
C SER A 418 -5.65 -14.20 -0.80
N ASP A 419 -5.28 -13.01 -0.33
CA ASP A 419 -6.21 -11.92 0.02
C ASP A 419 -6.67 -11.10 -1.19
N ARG A 420 -5.98 -11.24 -2.33
CA ARG A 420 -6.28 -10.57 -3.60
C ARG A 420 -6.68 -11.55 -4.70
N CYS A 421 -7.41 -11.05 -5.68
CA CYS A 421 -7.90 -11.81 -6.83
C CYS A 421 -7.05 -11.56 -8.09
N LEU A 422 -7.12 -12.49 -9.04
CA LEU A 422 -6.61 -12.27 -10.40
C LEU A 422 -7.58 -11.37 -11.19
N PRO A 423 -7.08 -10.53 -12.12
CA PRO A 423 -5.68 -10.42 -12.56
C PRO A 423 -4.81 -9.46 -11.71
N ASP A 424 -5.40 -8.61 -10.87
CA ASP A 424 -4.74 -7.52 -10.13
C ASP A 424 -3.44 -7.93 -9.43
N LYS A 425 -3.47 -8.98 -8.61
CA LYS A 425 -2.27 -9.43 -7.88
C LYS A 425 -1.10 -9.86 -8.76
N ALA A 426 -1.37 -10.35 -9.97
CA ALA A 426 -0.34 -10.78 -10.89
C ALA A 426 0.26 -9.59 -11.65
N ILE A 427 -0.55 -8.56 -11.94
CA ILE A 427 -0.10 -7.28 -12.49
C ILE A 427 0.79 -6.56 -11.47
N ASP A 428 0.37 -6.52 -10.21
CA ASP A 428 1.13 -5.90 -9.11
C ASP A 428 2.52 -6.56 -8.94
N ALA A 429 2.58 -7.90 -8.99
CA ALA A 429 3.85 -8.62 -8.94
C ALA A 429 4.74 -8.37 -10.17
N LEU A 430 4.15 -8.20 -11.37
CA LEU A 430 4.88 -7.85 -12.59
C LEU A 430 5.49 -6.44 -12.49
N ASP A 431 4.69 -5.49 -12.02
CA ASP A 431 5.06 -4.09 -11.85
C ASP A 431 6.19 -3.93 -10.82
N GLU A 432 6.00 -4.47 -9.61
CA GLU A 432 7.00 -4.45 -8.54
C GLU A 432 8.30 -5.16 -8.95
N ALA A 433 8.23 -6.28 -9.69
CA ALA A 433 9.42 -6.98 -10.19
C ALA A 433 10.21 -6.14 -11.19
N GLY A 434 9.54 -5.44 -12.10
CA GLY A 434 10.19 -4.56 -13.05
C GLY A 434 10.87 -3.37 -12.36
N SER A 435 10.12 -2.67 -11.52
CA SER A 435 10.63 -1.53 -10.74
C SER A 435 11.84 -1.92 -9.88
N ARG A 436 11.78 -3.07 -9.22
CA ARG A 436 12.88 -3.56 -8.37
C ARG A 436 14.13 -3.91 -9.15
N VAL A 437 14.00 -4.61 -10.27
CA VAL A 437 15.14 -4.97 -11.13
C VAL A 437 15.79 -3.71 -11.70
N ASN A 438 14.99 -2.72 -12.08
CA ASN A 438 15.50 -1.42 -12.47
C ASN A 438 16.29 -0.77 -11.32
N ILE A 439 15.68 -0.57 -10.15
CA ILE A 439 16.33 0.08 -9.00
C ILE A 439 17.64 -0.59 -8.57
N LYS A 440 17.70 -1.93 -8.58
CA LYS A 440 18.93 -2.66 -8.21
C LYS A 440 20.06 -2.49 -9.21
N ASN A 441 19.74 -2.27 -10.48
CA ASN A 441 20.70 -2.25 -11.58
C ASN A 441 20.97 -0.84 -12.13
N ILE A 442 20.29 0.19 -11.62
CA ILE A 442 20.64 1.59 -11.91
C ILE A 442 22.06 1.84 -11.40
N GLN A 443 23.02 1.88 -12.34
CA GLN A 443 24.35 2.41 -12.12
C GLN A 443 24.44 3.75 -12.82
N VAL A 444 24.43 4.82 -12.02
CA VAL A 444 24.67 6.17 -12.55
C VAL A 444 26.15 6.25 -12.94
N PRO A 445 26.48 6.62 -14.20
CA PRO A 445 27.86 6.80 -14.62
C PRO A 445 28.62 7.78 -13.73
N ALA A 446 29.89 7.50 -13.46
CA ALA A 446 30.73 8.39 -12.65
C ALA A 446 30.83 9.81 -13.25
N SER A 447 30.73 9.94 -14.58
CA SER A 447 30.71 11.23 -15.29
C SER A 447 29.54 12.12 -14.84
N ILE A 448 28.34 11.56 -14.66
CA ILE A 448 27.14 12.30 -14.23
C ILE A 448 27.32 12.78 -12.80
N VAL A 449 27.80 11.91 -11.89
CA VAL A 449 28.05 12.27 -10.49
C VAL A 449 29.15 13.33 -10.35
N GLU A 450 30.21 13.25 -11.16
CA GLU A 450 31.27 14.27 -11.21
C GLU A 450 30.76 15.62 -11.74
N LEU A 451 29.88 15.62 -12.75
CA LEU A 451 29.24 16.82 -13.28
C LEU A 451 28.31 17.47 -12.26
N GLU A 452 27.47 16.69 -11.56
CA GLU A 452 26.58 17.18 -10.50
C GLU A 452 27.38 17.82 -9.36
N ASN A 453 28.44 17.16 -8.87
CA ASN A 453 29.34 17.74 -7.87
C ASN A 453 30.01 19.03 -8.38
N SER A 454 30.44 19.05 -9.64
CA SER A 454 31.07 20.23 -10.26
C SER A 454 30.10 21.41 -10.39
N ILE A 455 28.81 21.15 -10.63
CA ILE A 455 27.74 22.14 -10.66
C ILE A 455 27.51 22.69 -9.25
N GLU A 456 27.46 21.83 -8.23
CA GLU A 456 27.28 22.25 -6.85
C GLU A 456 28.48 23.09 -6.34
N GLU A 457 29.71 22.71 -6.69
CA GLU A 457 30.92 23.51 -6.45
C GLU A 457 30.85 24.88 -7.15
N ALA A 458 30.36 24.93 -8.40
CA ALA A 458 30.17 26.18 -9.12
C ALA A 458 29.08 27.06 -8.47
N LYS A 459 27.96 26.47 -8.03
CA LYS A 459 26.85 27.14 -7.35
C LYS A 459 27.29 27.75 -6.03
N THR A 460 28.04 27.00 -5.22
CA THR A 460 28.60 27.47 -3.93
C THR A 460 29.64 28.58 -4.13
N ALA A 461 30.59 28.40 -5.04
CA ALA A 461 31.59 29.41 -5.36
C ALA A 461 30.96 30.70 -5.93
N LYS A 462 29.90 30.58 -6.74
CA LYS A 462 29.12 31.71 -7.25
C LYS A 462 28.49 32.51 -6.11
N LEU A 463 27.85 31.82 -5.15
CA LEU A 463 27.26 32.46 -3.97
C LEU A 463 28.31 33.17 -3.10
N GLU A 464 29.50 32.57 -2.94
CA GLU A 464 30.61 33.22 -2.22
C GLU A 464 31.17 34.44 -2.96
N ALA A 465 31.29 34.38 -4.29
CA ALA A 465 31.72 35.50 -5.11
C ALA A 465 30.74 36.68 -5.03
N ILE A 466 29.42 36.40 -5.01
CA ILE A 466 28.36 37.38 -4.80
C ILE A 466 28.45 37.99 -3.39
N LYS A 467 28.62 37.17 -2.34
CA LYS A 467 28.80 37.66 -0.95
C LYS A 467 30.01 38.58 -0.82
N ASN A 468 31.10 38.28 -1.52
CA ASN A 468 32.33 39.06 -1.54
C ASN A 468 32.33 40.23 -2.55
N GLN A 469 31.19 40.52 -3.20
CA GLN A 469 31.03 41.59 -4.20
C GLN A 469 31.97 41.48 -5.41
N LYS A 470 32.46 40.28 -5.73
CA LYS A 470 33.29 39.99 -6.91
C LYS A 470 32.41 39.60 -8.10
N PHE A 471 31.72 40.59 -8.68
CA PHE A 471 30.68 40.36 -9.70
C PHE A 471 31.21 39.72 -11.00
N GLU A 472 32.42 40.06 -11.46
CA GLU A 472 33.03 39.42 -12.64
C GLU A 472 33.28 37.93 -12.44
N ASN A 473 33.80 37.54 -11.26
CA ASN A 473 34.00 36.15 -10.91
C ASN A 473 32.66 35.40 -10.79
N ALA A 474 31.63 36.04 -10.24
CA ALA A 474 30.29 35.46 -10.15
C ALA A 474 29.67 35.22 -11.54
N ALA A 475 29.88 36.13 -12.50
CA ALA A 475 29.44 35.95 -13.89
C ALA A 475 30.15 34.77 -14.55
N SER A 476 31.49 34.67 -14.41
CA SER A 476 32.25 33.53 -14.95
C SER A 476 31.82 32.19 -14.35
N LEU A 477 31.46 32.14 -13.07
CA LEU A 477 30.96 30.93 -12.41
C LEU A 477 29.53 30.57 -12.83
N ARG A 478 28.67 31.55 -13.11
CA ARG A 478 27.35 31.34 -13.71
C ARG A 478 27.44 30.71 -15.09
N ASP A 479 28.35 31.21 -15.93
CA ASP A 479 28.53 30.67 -17.28
C ASP A 479 29.13 29.25 -17.23
N LYS A 480 30.03 28.99 -16.25
CA LYS A 480 30.55 27.64 -15.98
C LYS A 480 29.44 26.68 -15.54
N GLU A 481 28.58 27.08 -14.61
CA GLU A 481 27.42 26.32 -14.15
C GLU A 481 26.46 26.00 -15.29
N LYS A 482 26.10 27.00 -16.11
CA LYS A 482 25.23 26.78 -17.29
C LYS A 482 25.83 25.77 -18.26
N ARG A 483 27.13 25.90 -18.57
CA ARG A 483 27.83 24.95 -19.46
C ARG A 483 27.86 23.53 -18.89
N LEU A 484 28.13 23.39 -17.59
CA LEU A 484 28.11 22.09 -16.93
C LEU A 484 26.70 21.49 -16.90
N GLY A 485 25.66 22.32 -16.75
CA GLY A 485 24.27 21.88 -16.86
C GLY A 485 23.91 21.37 -18.26
N GLU A 486 24.37 22.05 -19.31
CA GLU A 486 24.20 21.59 -20.70
C GLU A 486 24.96 20.28 -20.99
N GLU A 487 26.14 20.08 -20.39
CA GLU A 487 26.90 18.83 -20.47
C GLU A 487 26.21 17.69 -19.70
N LEU A 488 25.67 17.98 -18.51
CA LEU A 488 24.89 17.04 -17.69
C LEU A 488 23.65 16.54 -18.44
N GLU A 489 22.88 17.44 -19.06
CA GLU A 489 21.69 17.08 -19.84
C GLU A 489 22.04 16.15 -21.01
N LYS A 490 23.15 16.42 -21.72
CA LYS A 490 23.61 15.55 -22.81
C LYS A 490 24.01 14.16 -22.32
N GLU A 491 24.74 14.08 -21.22
CA GLU A 491 25.13 12.80 -20.60
C GLU A 491 23.91 12.04 -20.07
N LYS A 492 22.93 12.72 -19.47
CA LYS A 492 21.67 12.11 -19.02
C LYS A 492 20.87 11.52 -20.18
N ILE A 493 20.74 12.24 -21.29
CA ILE A 493 20.06 11.73 -22.50
C ILE A 493 20.79 10.51 -23.06
N ALA A 494 22.12 10.58 -23.20
CA ALA A 494 22.92 9.46 -23.69
C ALA A 494 22.81 8.23 -22.78
N TRP A 495 22.80 8.42 -21.47
CA TRP A 495 22.61 7.36 -20.49
C TRP A 495 21.20 6.74 -20.54
N LEU A 496 20.15 7.54 -20.74
CA LEU A 496 18.79 7.05 -20.92
C LEU A 496 18.65 6.24 -22.22
N GLU A 497 19.32 6.64 -23.30
CA GLU A 497 19.37 5.88 -24.54
C GLU A 497 20.11 4.55 -24.36
N ASP A 498 21.27 4.55 -23.71
CA ASP A 498 22.03 3.32 -23.40
C ASP A 498 21.23 2.37 -22.49
N SER A 499 20.54 2.92 -21.49
CA SER A 499 19.67 2.14 -20.59
C SER A 499 18.47 1.54 -21.33
N LYS A 500 17.96 2.19 -22.38
CA LYS A 500 16.92 1.64 -23.25
C LYS A 500 17.42 0.52 -24.16
N GLU A 501 18.66 0.59 -24.61
CA GLU A 501 19.29 -0.48 -25.40
C GLU A 501 19.67 -1.68 -24.53
N ASN A 502 20.15 -1.45 -23.31
CA ASN A 502 20.63 -2.47 -22.37
C ASN A 502 19.60 -2.82 -21.28
N ARG A 503 18.36 -3.14 -21.69
CA ARG A 503 17.30 -3.53 -20.74
C ARG A 503 17.69 -4.78 -19.96
N GLN A 504 17.53 -4.69 -18.64
CA GLN A 504 17.77 -5.83 -17.75
C GLN A 504 16.61 -6.82 -17.84
N GLU A 505 16.94 -8.11 -17.82
CA GLU A 505 15.93 -9.17 -17.88
C GLU A 505 15.37 -9.49 -16.49
N VAL A 506 14.05 -9.53 -16.38
CA VAL A 506 13.34 -9.98 -15.17
C VAL A 506 13.15 -11.49 -15.27
N SER A 507 13.74 -12.21 -14.32
CA SER A 507 13.68 -13.66 -14.19
C SER A 507 12.62 -14.11 -13.18
N GLU A 508 12.33 -15.41 -13.14
CA GLU A 508 11.48 -16.04 -12.12
C GLU A 508 11.98 -15.74 -10.69
N GLU A 509 13.30 -15.71 -10.46
CA GLU A 509 13.88 -15.41 -9.14
C GLU A 509 13.57 -13.98 -8.68
N ASN A 510 13.50 -13.02 -9.60
CA ASN A 510 13.15 -11.64 -9.27
C ASN A 510 11.69 -11.53 -8.84
N VAL A 511 10.78 -12.24 -9.52
CA VAL A 511 9.36 -12.30 -9.15
C VAL A 511 9.18 -12.99 -7.80
N ALA A 512 9.91 -14.08 -7.56
CA ALA A 512 9.95 -14.76 -6.28
C ALA A 512 10.36 -13.84 -5.12
N GLU A 513 11.38 -13.02 -5.33
CA GLU A 513 11.86 -12.06 -4.33
C GLU A 513 10.79 -11.03 -3.99
N VAL A 514 10.05 -10.54 -4.98
CA VAL A 514 8.95 -9.59 -4.80
C VAL A 514 7.78 -10.22 -4.04
N VAL A 515 7.29 -11.38 -4.48
CA VAL A 515 6.17 -12.08 -3.83
C VAL A 515 6.51 -12.42 -2.37
N ALA A 516 7.76 -12.78 -2.09
CA ALA A 516 8.26 -12.98 -0.74
C ALA A 516 8.15 -11.72 0.14
N MET A 517 8.45 -10.53 -0.41
CA MET A 517 8.29 -9.27 0.31
C MET A 517 6.84 -8.88 0.53
N MET A 518 5.98 -9.07 -0.49
CA MET A 518 4.54 -8.81 -0.38
C MET A 518 3.88 -9.67 0.72
N THR A 519 4.30 -10.93 0.82
CA THR A 519 3.66 -11.93 1.69
C THR A 519 4.38 -12.16 3.02
N GLY A 520 5.61 -11.67 3.16
CA GLY A 520 6.49 -11.97 4.28
C GLY A 520 6.99 -13.43 4.31
N VAL A 521 6.80 -14.20 3.23
CA VAL A 521 7.30 -15.57 3.10
C VAL A 521 8.74 -15.52 2.58
N PRO A 522 9.73 -16.18 3.21
CA PRO A 522 11.13 -16.09 2.78
C PRO A 522 11.38 -16.54 1.33
N VAL A 523 12.16 -15.74 0.59
CA VAL A 523 12.53 -15.95 -0.83
C VAL A 523 13.17 -17.32 -1.06
N GLN A 524 13.97 -17.81 -0.11
CA GLN A 524 14.63 -19.12 -0.20
C GLN A 524 13.62 -20.26 -0.38
N ARG A 525 12.38 -20.13 0.10
CA ARG A 525 11.32 -21.13 -0.13
C ARG A 525 10.76 -21.13 -1.54
N ILE A 526 10.84 -19.99 -2.20
CA ILE A 526 10.33 -19.82 -3.54
C ILE A 526 11.40 -20.21 -4.55
N ALA A 527 12.69 -19.95 -4.26
CA ALA A 527 13.82 -20.20 -5.15
C ALA A 527 14.53 -21.57 -4.96
N GLN A 528 14.57 -22.16 -3.75
CA GLN A 528 15.21 -23.47 -3.55
C GLN A 528 14.29 -24.63 -3.96
N ASN A 529 14.91 -25.73 -4.42
CA ASN A 529 14.26 -27.03 -4.52
C ASN A 529 13.83 -27.51 -3.13
N GLU A 530 12.65 -27.06 -2.69
CA GLU A 530 12.01 -27.42 -1.43
C GLU A 530 11.99 -28.95 -1.20
N SER A 531 11.95 -29.73 -2.28
CA SER A 531 12.08 -31.18 -2.26
C SER A 531 13.30 -31.67 -1.48
N GLU A 532 14.46 -31.02 -1.61
CA GLU A 532 15.69 -31.42 -0.90
C GLU A 532 15.60 -31.11 0.60
N ARG A 533 15.06 -29.93 0.95
CA ARG A 533 14.79 -29.57 2.35
C ARG A 533 13.77 -30.51 3.00
N LEU A 534 12.76 -30.96 2.26
CA LEU A 534 11.81 -31.96 2.76
C LEU A 534 12.45 -33.35 2.95
N LEU A 535 13.46 -33.71 2.16
CA LEU A 535 14.21 -34.95 2.34
C LEU A 535 15.05 -34.93 3.62
N ASN A 536 15.66 -33.79 3.96
CA ASN A 536 16.50 -33.65 5.17
C ASN A 536 15.72 -33.28 6.44
N MET A 537 14.41 -33.01 6.33
CA MET A 537 13.57 -32.59 7.47
C MET A 537 13.60 -33.57 8.64
N GLU A 538 13.61 -34.87 8.36
CA GLU A 538 13.58 -35.91 9.39
C GLU A 538 14.81 -35.83 10.30
N THR A 539 16.00 -35.80 9.71
CA THR A 539 17.27 -35.73 10.42
C THR A 539 17.44 -34.43 11.20
N GLU A 540 16.98 -33.30 10.66
CA GLU A 540 17.07 -32.03 11.37
C GLU A 540 16.11 -31.96 12.55
N LEU A 541 14.88 -32.45 12.40
CA LEU A 541 13.91 -32.49 13.50
C LEU A 541 14.36 -33.45 14.62
N GLU A 542 14.94 -34.61 14.28
CA GLU A 542 15.49 -35.57 15.26
C GLU A 542 16.65 -34.97 16.09
N SER A 543 17.45 -34.07 15.50
CA SER A 543 18.52 -33.38 16.23
C SER A 543 17.99 -32.40 17.30
N SER A 544 16.80 -31.84 17.07
CA SER A 544 16.20 -30.83 17.94
C SER A 544 15.20 -31.42 18.93
N VAL A 545 14.40 -32.41 18.52
CA VAL A 545 13.32 -33.00 19.33
C VAL A 545 13.71 -34.42 19.75
N ILE A 546 14.17 -34.54 21.00
CA ILE A 546 14.72 -35.79 21.52
C ILE A 546 13.64 -36.76 22.01
N GLY A 547 13.82 -38.05 21.72
CA GLY A 547 13.02 -39.16 22.27
C GLY A 547 11.66 -39.36 21.57
N GLN A 548 11.46 -38.74 20.40
CA GLN A 548 10.17 -38.72 19.70
C GLN A 548 10.28 -39.09 18.20
N ASP A 549 11.22 -39.96 17.85
CA ASP A 549 11.57 -40.33 16.47
C ASP A 549 10.35 -40.85 15.67
N GLU A 550 9.52 -41.71 16.29
CA GLU A 550 8.31 -42.24 15.63
C GLU A 550 7.29 -41.13 15.33
N ALA A 551 7.17 -40.15 16.23
CA ALA A 551 6.28 -39.02 16.06
C ALA A 551 6.75 -38.11 14.92
N ILE A 552 8.05 -37.82 14.86
CA ILE A 552 8.70 -37.03 13.81
C ILE A 552 8.49 -37.71 12.45
N LEU A 553 8.80 -39.01 12.35
CA LEU A 553 8.66 -39.80 11.13
C LEU A 553 7.24 -39.72 10.54
N LYS A 554 6.20 -39.85 11.38
CA LYS A 554 4.80 -39.78 10.95
C LYS A 554 4.43 -38.39 10.43
N VAL A 555 4.82 -37.33 11.14
CA VAL A 555 4.55 -35.95 10.74
C VAL A 555 5.26 -35.62 9.41
N VAL A 556 6.55 -35.95 9.30
CA VAL A 556 7.35 -35.72 8.09
C VAL A 556 6.76 -36.46 6.89
N LYS A 557 6.33 -37.72 7.05
CA LYS A 557 5.67 -38.48 5.98
C LYS A 557 4.36 -37.84 5.52
N ALA A 558 3.56 -37.31 6.43
CA ALA A 558 2.33 -36.63 6.08
C ALA A 558 2.58 -35.33 5.30
N ILE A 559 3.57 -34.52 5.73
CA ILE A 559 3.96 -33.29 5.02
C ILE A 559 4.52 -33.61 3.62
N ARG A 560 5.40 -34.61 3.50
CA ARG A 560 5.95 -35.06 2.21
C ARG A 560 4.86 -35.50 1.23
N ARG A 561 3.84 -36.23 1.71
CA ARG A 561 2.68 -36.65 0.88
C ARG A 561 1.90 -35.47 0.31
N ASN A 562 1.66 -34.45 1.13
CA ASN A 562 0.98 -33.24 0.67
C ASN A 562 1.82 -32.50 -0.38
N ARG A 563 3.13 -32.33 -0.15
CA ARG A 563 3.99 -31.60 -1.11
C ARG A 563 4.20 -32.34 -2.43
N ALA A 564 4.18 -33.67 -2.41
CA ALA A 564 4.21 -34.49 -3.62
C ALA A 564 2.93 -34.38 -4.48
N GLY A 565 1.93 -33.57 -4.07
CA GLY A 565 0.66 -33.41 -4.78
C GLY A 565 -0.27 -34.63 -4.68
N LEU A 566 0.02 -35.57 -3.76
CA LEU A 566 -0.77 -36.79 -3.57
C LEU A 566 -1.97 -36.59 -2.63
N LYS A 567 -2.11 -35.39 -2.04
CA LYS A 567 -3.21 -35.01 -1.15
C LYS A 567 -4.15 -34.05 -1.87
N ASP A 568 -5.42 -34.06 -1.47
CA ASP A 568 -6.42 -33.11 -1.94
C ASP A 568 -5.96 -31.65 -1.70
N PRO A 569 -5.87 -30.79 -2.74
CA PRO A 569 -5.44 -29.41 -2.61
C PRO A 569 -6.42 -28.53 -1.83
N ASN A 570 -7.66 -28.99 -1.61
CA ASN A 570 -8.65 -28.24 -0.84
C ASN A 570 -8.54 -28.47 0.67
N LYS A 571 -7.61 -29.29 1.14
CA LYS A 571 -7.43 -29.58 2.57
C LYS A 571 -6.16 -28.94 3.13
N PRO A 572 -6.08 -28.72 4.46
CA PRO A 572 -4.85 -28.28 5.11
C PRO A 572 -3.67 -29.22 4.79
N ILE A 573 -2.44 -28.71 4.85
CA ILE A 573 -1.21 -29.47 4.57
C ILE A 573 -1.16 -30.76 5.40
N GLY A 574 -1.46 -30.65 6.69
CA GLY A 574 -1.52 -31.76 7.63
C GLY A 574 -2.46 -31.46 8.79
N SER A 575 -3.21 -32.45 9.24
CA SER A 575 -4.00 -32.40 10.47
C SER A 575 -3.60 -33.53 11.42
N PHE A 576 -3.16 -33.18 12.62
CA PHE A 576 -2.59 -34.11 13.58
C PHE A 576 -3.19 -33.96 14.97
N ILE A 577 -3.41 -35.08 15.66
CA ILE A 577 -3.60 -35.08 17.12
C ILE A 577 -2.31 -35.59 17.78
N PHE A 578 -1.71 -34.77 18.63
CA PHE A 578 -0.54 -35.11 19.45
C PHE A 578 -1.00 -35.60 20.83
N LEU A 579 -0.80 -36.88 21.09
CA LEU A 579 -1.13 -37.53 22.35
C LEU A 579 0.10 -37.84 23.17
N GLY A 580 0.03 -37.63 24.48
CA GLY A 580 1.12 -37.97 25.38
C GLY A 580 1.02 -37.22 26.70
N PRO A 581 1.89 -37.51 27.68
CA PRO A 581 1.93 -36.77 28.94
C PRO A 581 2.32 -35.30 28.73
N THR A 582 2.15 -34.49 29.77
CA THR A 582 2.64 -33.09 29.73
C THR A 582 4.16 -33.08 29.79
N GLY A 583 4.79 -32.14 29.07
CA GLY A 583 6.24 -31.92 29.13
C GLY A 583 7.12 -32.89 28.31
N VAL A 584 6.55 -33.70 27.42
CA VAL A 584 7.30 -34.61 26.53
C VAL A 584 7.70 -34.00 25.17
N GLY A 585 7.31 -32.75 24.89
CA GLY A 585 7.71 -32.05 23.66
C GLY A 585 6.64 -31.85 22.58
N LYS A 586 5.36 -32.13 22.85
CA LYS A 586 4.25 -31.91 21.89
C LYS A 586 4.23 -30.50 21.27
N THR A 587 4.18 -29.48 22.13
CA THR A 587 4.21 -28.06 21.72
C THR A 587 5.57 -27.65 21.16
N TYR A 588 6.65 -28.28 21.63
CA TYR A 588 8.00 -27.98 21.17
C TYR A 588 8.21 -28.45 19.73
N LEU A 589 7.76 -29.66 19.37
CA LEU A 589 7.78 -30.14 17.98
C LEU A 589 7.02 -29.19 17.05
N ALA A 590 5.83 -28.70 17.46
CA ALA A 590 5.10 -27.70 16.68
C ALA A 590 5.91 -26.40 16.48
N LYS A 591 6.61 -25.93 17.51
CA LYS A 591 7.47 -24.74 17.41
C LYS A 591 8.68 -24.96 16.49
N VAL A 592 9.35 -26.12 16.60
CA VAL A 592 10.49 -26.46 15.73
C VAL A 592 10.02 -26.64 14.29
N LEU A 593 8.87 -27.27 14.06
CA LEU A 593 8.25 -27.36 12.74
C LEU A 593 7.93 -25.97 12.17
N ALA A 594 7.45 -25.03 12.99
CA ALA A 594 7.21 -23.66 12.53
C ALA A 594 8.53 -22.97 12.16
N GLN A 595 9.58 -23.16 12.94
CA GLN A 595 10.90 -22.65 12.60
C GLN A 595 11.47 -23.31 11.33
N TYR A 596 11.28 -24.60 11.14
CA TYR A 596 11.83 -25.32 9.98
C TYR A 596 11.07 -25.07 8.69
N LEU A 597 9.73 -25.12 8.75
CA LEU A 597 8.86 -24.91 7.59
C LEU A 597 8.61 -23.45 7.31
N PHE A 598 8.59 -22.62 8.35
CA PHE A 598 8.19 -21.22 8.27
C PHE A 598 9.28 -20.22 8.68
N ASP A 599 10.52 -20.66 8.95
CA ASP A 599 11.70 -19.84 9.30
C ASP A 599 11.43 -18.82 10.42
N SER A 600 10.33 -19.02 11.14
CA SER A 600 9.82 -18.13 12.16
C SER A 600 8.97 -18.93 13.14
N ALA A 601 9.36 -18.90 14.41
CA ALA A 601 8.52 -19.40 15.49
C ALA A 601 7.18 -18.65 15.58
N ASP A 602 7.09 -17.42 15.08
CA ASP A 602 5.86 -16.59 15.09
C ASP A 602 4.85 -17.00 14.01
N ALA A 603 5.22 -17.94 13.13
CA ALA A 603 4.28 -18.62 12.25
C ALA A 603 3.44 -19.67 12.98
N MET A 604 3.71 -19.93 14.26
CA MET A 604 2.86 -20.77 15.10
C MET A 604 1.73 -19.94 15.74
N ILE A 605 0.51 -20.15 15.28
CA ILE A 605 -0.71 -19.60 15.87
C ILE A 605 -1.16 -20.54 16.98
N ARG A 606 -0.88 -20.18 18.23
CA ARG A 606 -1.33 -20.95 19.41
C ARG A 606 -2.67 -20.46 19.92
N ILE A 607 -3.58 -21.39 20.18
CA ILE A 607 -4.88 -21.17 20.80
C ILE A 607 -5.07 -22.20 21.91
N ASP A 608 -5.32 -21.72 23.14
CA ASP A 608 -5.59 -22.57 24.30
C ASP A 608 -7.08 -22.93 24.35
N MET A 609 -7.41 -24.22 24.21
CA MET A 609 -8.79 -24.69 24.19
C MET A 609 -9.46 -24.65 25.58
N SER A 610 -8.68 -24.45 26.65
CA SER A 610 -9.22 -24.16 27.99
C SER A 610 -9.99 -22.84 28.04
N GLU A 611 -9.71 -21.89 27.14
CA GLU A 611 -10.48 -20.63 27.06
C GLU A 611 -11.84 -20.79 26.37
N TYR A 612 -12.09 -21.95 25.74
CA TYR A 612 -13.27 -22.23 24.90
C TYR A 612 -14.15 -23.34 25.49
N ILE A 613 -14.13 -23.51 26.81
CA ILE A 613 -15.00 -24.46 27.53
C ILE A 613 -16.48 -24.04 27.42
N GLU A 614 -16.74 -22.73 27.40
CA GLU A 614 -18.09 -22.18 27.38
C GLU A 614 -18.57 -21.90 25.94
N LYS A 615 -19.85 -22.15 25.68
CA LYS A 615 -20.44 -22.00 24.35
C LYS A 615 -20.26 -20.60 23.74
N PHE A 616 -20.35 -19.54 24.54
CA PHE A 616 -20.21 -18.16 24.04
C PHE A 616 -18.75 -17.79 23.74
N ALA A 617 -17.76 -18.51 24.28
CA ALA A 617 -16.37 -18.29 23.93
C ALA A 617 -16.06 -18.74 22.50
N VAL A 618 -16.80 -19.72 21.97
CA VAL A 618 -16.61 -20.29 20.63
C VAL A 618 -16.74 -19.23 19.53
N SER A 619 -17.63 -18.25 19.70
CA SER A 619 -17.75 -17.14 18.73
C SER A 619 -16.49 -16.29 18.66
N ARG A 620 -15.63 -16.25 19.69
CA ARG A 620 -14.34 -15.53 19.62
C ARG A 620 -13.37 -16.14 18.61
N LEU A 621 -13.51 -17.41 18.21
CA LEU A 621 -12.66 -18.03 17.17
C LEU A 621 -12.95 -17.47 15.78
N VAL A 622 -14.23 -17.29 15.46
CA VAL A 622 -14.74 -16.96 14.11
C VAL A 622 -15.22 -15.52 13.99
N GLY A 623 -15.47 -14.85 15.12
CA GLY A 623 -16.05 -13.51 15.19
C GLY A 623 -17.46 -13.54 15.83
N ALA A 624 -17.80 -12.49 16.57
CA ALA A 624 -19.15 -12.35 17.12
C ALA A 624 -20.16 -12.20 15.97
N PRO A 625 -21.38 -12.75 16.06
CA PRO A 625 -22.41 -12.54 15.02
C PRO A 625 -22.95 -11.09 15.03
N PRO A 626 -23.60 -10.65 13.93
CA PRO A 626 -24.16 -9.30 13.85
C PRO A 626 -25.07 -8.95 15.04
N GLY A 627 -24.82 -7.80 15.67
CA GLY A 627 -25.60 -7.30 16.80
C GLY A 627 -25.04 -7.62 18.19
N TYR A 628 -23.89 -8.28 18.29
CA TYR A 628 -23.16 -8.53 19.55
C TYR A 628 -21.92 -7.63 19.66
N VAL A 629 -21.49 -7.33 20.89
CA VAL A 629 -20.26 -6.57 21.16
C VAL A 629 -19.06 -7.33 20.58
N GLY A 630 -18.22 -6.64 19.82
CA GLY A 630 -17.08 -7.25 19.11
C GLY A 630 -17.42 -7.78 17.71
N TYR A 631 -18.59 -7.45 17.13
CA TYR A 631 -18.93 -7.80 15.74
C TYR A 631 -17.95 -7.20 14.71
N GLU A 632 -17.37 -6.03 15.00
CA GLU A 632 -16.39 -5.39 14.12
C GLU A 632 -14.97 -5.96 14.28
N GLU A 633 -14.73 -6.74 15.35
CA GLU A 633 -13.49 -7.46 15.55
C GLU A 633 -13.60 -8.84 14.90
N GLY A 634 -12.77 -9.12 13.89
CA GLY A 634 -12.73 -10.45 13.26
C GLY A 634 -12.31 -11.54 14.27
N GLY A 635 -12.59 -12.80 13.94
CA GLY A 635 -12.30 -13.91 14.85
C GLY A 635 -10.81 -14.08 15.16
N GLN A 636 -10.49 -14.53 16.37
CA GLN A 636 -9.10 -14.71 16.81
C GLN A 636 -8.34 -15.75 15.98
N LEU A 637 -9.03 -16.77 15.45
CA LEU A 637 -8.43 -17.77 14.57
C LEU A 637 -8.44 -17.27 13.12
N THR A 638 -9.60 -16.82 12.64
CA THR A 638 -9.80 -16.36 11.26
C THR A 638 -8.92 -15.17 10.89
N GLU A 639 -8.76 -14.17 11.75
CA GLU A 639 -7.87 -13.02 11.52
C GLU A 639 -6.40 -13.41 11.48
N LYS A 640 -5.95 -14.24 12.44
CA LYS A 640 -4.55 -14.66 12.52
C LYS A 640 -4.14 -15.49 11.31
N VAL A 641 -5.00 -16.41 10.87
CA VAL A 641 -4.76 -17.23 9.68
C VAL A 641 -4.87 -16.39 8.41
N ARG A 642 -5.81 -15.44 8.31
CA ARG A 642 -5.87 -14.53 7.16
C ARG A 642 -4.59 -13.71 7.00
N ARG A 643 -4.03 -13.20 8.10
CA ARG A 643 -2.76 -12.45 8.09
C ARG A 643 -1.54 -13.32 7.86
N LYS A 644 -1.59 -14.60 8.28
CA LYS A 644 -0.50 -15.58 8.13
C LYS A 644 -1.05 -16.90 7.57
N PRO A 645 -1.34 -16.96 6.26
CA PRO A 645 -1.92 -18.16 5.63
C PRO A 645 -1.00 -19.38 5.73
N TYR A 646 0.31 -19.13 5.80
CA TYR A 646 1.37 -20.10 6.00
C TYR A 646 1.72 -20.18 7.49
N SER A 647 1.01 -21.04 8.21
CA SER A 647 1.16 -21.12 9.67
C SER A 647 0.87 -22.52 10.21
N ILE A 648 1.39 -22.76 11.41
CA ILE A 648 1.00 -23.91 12.24
C ILE A 648 -0.08 -23.43 13.20
N VAL A 649 -1.29 -23.96 13.07
CA VAL A 649 -2.40 -23.73 14.00
C VAL A 649 -2.32 -24.77 15.11
N LEU A 650 -1.86 -24.37 16.29
CA LEU A 650 -1.75 -25.21 17.47
C LEU A 650 -2.95 -25.00 18.40
N LEU A 651 -3.81 -26.02 18.49
CA LEU A 651 -4.95 -26.08 19.40
C LEU A 651 -4.55 -26.91 20.63
N ASP A 652 -4.23 -26.22 21.72
CA ASP A 652 -3.68 -26.86 22.93
C ASP A 652 -4.82 -27.38 23.82
N GLU A 653 -4.69 -28.59 24.36
CA GLU A 653 -5.68 -29.24 25.26
C GLU A 653 -7.09 -29.36 24.68
N ILE A 654 -7.18 -29.86 23.44
CA ILE A 654 -8.44 -29.93 22.66
C ILE A 654 -9.57 -30.68 23.36
N GLU A 655 -9.27 -31.58 24.29
CA GLU A 655 -10.29 -32.29 25.09
C GLU A 655 -11.11 -31.41 26.03
N LYS A 656 -10.65 -30.19 26.32
CA LYS A 656 -11.34 -29.24 27.21
C LYS A 656 -12.31 -28.33 26.46
N ALA A 657 -12.20 -28.23 25.14
CA ALA A 657 -13.06 -27.37 24.34
C ALA A 657 -14.54 -27.79 24.40
N HIS A 658 -15.43 -26.81 24.25
CA HIS A 658 -16.84 -27.06 24.01
C HIS A 658 -17.06 -27.83 22.70
N PRO A 659 -18.05 -28.75 22.62
CA PRO A 659 -18.33 -29.53 21.42
C PRO A 659 -18.52 -28.71 20.13
N ASP A 660 -19.09 -27.52 20.23
CA ASP A 660 -19.31 -26.62 19.08
C ASP A 660 -18.01 -26.19 18.37
N VAL A 661 -16.86 -26.23 19.05
CA VAL A 661 -15.55 -25.98 18.42
C VAL A 661 -15.25 -27.04 17.36
N PHE A 662 -15.62 -28.30 17.57
CA PHE A 662 -15.35 -29.38 16.61
C PHE A 662 -16.13 -29.19 15.31
N HIS A 663 -17.33 -28.58 15.35
CA HIS A 663 -18.09 -28.29 14.13
C HIS A 663 -17.38 -27.25 13.25
N ILE A 664 -16.76 -26.24 13.86
CA ILE A 664 -15.93 -25.25 13.15
C ILE A 664 -14.69 -25.94 12.56
N LEU A 665 -14.03 -26.80 13.34
CA LEU A 665 -12.84 -27.50 12.88
C LEU A 665 -13.13 -28.51 11.77
N LEU A 666 -14.29 -29.18 11.77
CA LEU A 666 -14.70 -30.07 10.68
C LEU A 666 -14.75 -29.32 9.34
N GLN A 667 -15.30 -28.10 9.32
CA GLN A 667 -15.31 -27.27 8.11
C GLN A 667 -13.89 -26.96 7.63
N VAL A 668 -12.98 -26.61 8.55
CA VAL A 668 -11.58 -26.33 8.23
C VAL A 668 -10.86 -27.58 7.70
N LEU A 669 -11.09 -28.75 8.29
CA LEU A 669 -10.44 -30.01 7.90
C LEU A 669 -10.96 -30.55 6.55
N ASP A 670 -12.22 -30.24 6.19
CA ASP A 670 -12.87 -30.72 4.98
C ASP A 670 -12.62 -29.82 3.77
N ASP A 671 -12.93 -28.54 3.93
CA ASP A 671 -12.94 -27.58 2.83
C ASP A 671 -11.67 -26.70 2.79
N GLY A 672 -10.82 -26.81 3.81
CA GLY A 672 -9.64 -25.96 3.96
C GLY A 672 -9.99 -24.48 4.03
N GLN A 673 -11.24 -24.13 4.35
CA GLN A 673 -11.73 -22.77 4.39
C GLN A 673 -12.69 -22.57 5.55
N LEU A 674 -12.64 -21.38 6.14
CA LEU A 674 -13.58 -20.98 7.19
C LEU A 674 -14.19 -19.62 6.84
N THR A 675 -15.49 -19.48 7.05
CA THR A 675 -16.15 -18.19 6.85
C THR A 675 -16.29 -17.49 8.20
N ASP A 676 -15.72 -16.29 8.31
CA ASP A 676 -15.82 -15.41 9.48
C ASP A 676 -17.25 -14.85 9.63
N SER A 677 -17.62 -14.31 10.79
CA SER A 677 -18.92 -13.67 11.03
C SER A 677 -19.21 -12.48 10.11
N LEU A 678 -18.17 -11.85 9.56
CA LEU A 678 -18.26 -10.80 8.53
C LEU A 678 -18.51 -11.33 7.10
N GLY A 679 -18.59 -12.65 6.92
CA GLY A 679 -18.79 -13.29 5.61
C GLY A 679 -17.53 -13.41 4.77
N ARG A 680 -16.35 -13.11 5.33
CA ARG A 680 -15.04 -13.28 4.68
C ARG A 680 -14.64 -14.74 4.71
N LYS A 681 -14.16 -15.28 3.59
CA LYS A 681 -13.59 -16.63 3.51
C LYS A 681 -12.09 -16.57 3.84
N VAL A 682 -11.66 -17.34 4.83
CA VAL A 682 -10.27 -17.48 5.25
C VAL A 682 -9.75 -18.84 4.80
N ASP A 683 -8.56 -18.84 4.18
CA ASP A 683 -7.93 -20.04 3.63
C ASP A 683 -7.01 -20.72 4.66
N PHE A 684 -7.21 -22.02 4.86
CA PHE A 684 -6.45 -22.91 5.72
C PHE A 684 -5.67 -23.98 4.93
N LYS A 685 -5.75 -24.00 3.59
CA LYS A 685 -5.07 -25.00 2.73
C LYS A 685 -3.55 -25.00 2.94
N ASN A 686 -2.98 -23.85 3.24
CA ASN A 686 -1.54 -23.67 3.51
C ASN A 686 -1.16 -23.78 5.00
N THR A 687 -2.06 -24.31 5.85
CA THR A 687 -1.82 -24.46 7.29
C THR A 687 -1.55 -25.90 7.69
N ILE A 688 -0.80 -26.09 8.79
CA ILE A 688 -0.72 -27.36 9.49
C ILE A 688 -1.50 -27.22 10.79
N ILE A 689 -2.47 -28.10 11.01
CA ILE A 689 -3.33 -28.09 12.19
C ILE A 689 -2.83 -29.15 13.15
N ILE A 690 -2.39 -28.71 14.33
CA ILE A 690 -1.89 -29.57 15.40
C ILE A 690 -2.80 -29.41 16.60
N MET A 691 -3.35 -30.51 17.09
CA MET A 691 -4.17 -30.55 18.30
C MET A 691 -3.43 -31.32 19.37
N THR A 692 -3.15 -30.73 20.53
CA THR A 692 -2.53 -31.48 21.64
C THR A 692 -3.63 -32.03 22.55
N SER A 693 -3.39 -33.24 23.08
CA SER A 693 -4.26 -33.79 24.11
C SER A 693 -3.51 -34.63 25.12
N ASN A 694 -3.98 -34.62 26.37
CA ASN A 694 -3.46 -35.46 27.44
C ASN A 694 -4.35 -36.69 27.71
N ILE A 695 -5.34 -36.96 26.85
CA ILE A 695 -6.26 -38.10 26.97
C ILE A 695 -5.49 -39.43 27.02
N GLY A 696 -5.97 -40.35 27.87
CA GLY A 696 -5.44 -41.72 27.95
C GLY A 696 -4.13 -41.88 28.71
N THR A 697 -3.45 -40.79 29.08
CA THR A 697 -2.17 -40.82 29.80
C THR A 697 -2.24 -41.48 31.19
N ARG A 698 -3.35 -41.28 31.93
CA ARG A 698 -3.58 -41.95 33.22
C ARG A 698 -3.80 -43.46 33.07
N GLN A 699 -4.64 -43.85 32.10
CA GLN A 699 -4.97 -45.25 31.82
C GLN A 699 -3.73 -46.04 31.36
N LEU A 700 -2.85 -45.38 30.59
CA LEU A 700 -1.57 -45.93 30.18
C LEU A 700 -0.62 -46.18 31.38
N LYS A 701 -0.59 -45.26 32.35
CA LYS A 701 0.21 -45.41 33.59
C LYS A 701 -0.30 -46.55 34.48
N ASP A 702 -1.62 -46.65 34.64
CA ASP A 702 -2.24 -47.72 35.43
C ASP A 702 -2.02 -49.11 34.79
N PHE A 703 -1.93 -49.16 33.46
CA PHE A 703 -1.58 -50.38 32.73
C PHE A 703 -0.08 -50.76 32.88
N GLY A 704 0.81 -49.77 32.92
CA GLY A 704 2.26 -49.97 33.09
C GLY A 704 2.71 -50.39 34.49
N THR A 705 1.88 -50.17 35.53
CA THR A 705 2.19 -50.50 36.94
C THR A 705 1.73 -51.90 37.38
N GLY A 706 1.25 -52.73 36.45
CA GLY A 706 0.92 -54.13 36.71
C GLY A 706 2.14 -54.98 37.10
N VAL A 707 2.16 -55.45 38.35
CA VAL A 707 3.22 -56.26 38.98
C VAL A 707 3.52 -57.55 38.20
N GLY A 708 4.77 -57.76 37.76
CA GLY A 708 5.36 -59.10 37.56
C GLY A 708 6.01 -59.41 36.19
N PHE A 709 7.35 -59.49 36.19
CA PHE A 709 8.25 -60.12 35.21
C PHE A 709 8.19 -59.59 33.75
N GLN A 710 9.13 -58.69 33.43
CA GLN A 710 9.45 -58.26 32.06
C GLN A 710 10.43 -59.24 31.41
N THR A 711 9.97 -59.92 30.37
CA THR A 711 10.81 -60.59 29.35
C THR A 711 10.70 -59.79 28.06
N SER A 712 11.76 -59.77 27.26
CA SER A 712 11.89 -58.99 26.00
C SER A 712 10.82 -59.31 24.93
N SER A 713 10.07 -60.40 25.09
CA SER A 713 8.92 -60.73 24.23
C SER A 713 7.63 -60.00 24.62
N LYS A 714 7.50 -59.52 25.86
CA LYS A 714 6.32 -58.75 26.32
C LYS A 714 6.37 -57.26 25.94
N SER A 715 7.55 -56.68 25.74
CA SER A 715 7.69 -55.24 25.41
C SER A 715 7.08 -54.87 24.05
N LYS A 716 7.19 -55.73 23.03
CA LYS A 716 6.54 -55.52 21.72
C LYS A 716 5.01 -55.67 21.77
N ASN A 717 4.47 -56.52 22.64
CA ASN A 717 3.02 -56.65 22.84
C ASN A 717 2.47 -55.48 23.68
N PHE A 718 3.25 -54.98 24.64
CA PHE A 718 2.90 -53.84 25.46
C PHE A 718 2.66 -52.57 24.63
N GLN A 719 3.49 -52.31 23.61
CA GLN A 719 3.27 -51.16 22.71
C GLN A 719 1.94 -51.27 21.94
N LYS A 720 1.60 -52.45 21.40
CA LYS A 720 0.32 -52.64 20.68
C LYS A 720 -0.90 -52.56 21.60
N GLU A 721 -0.78 -53.04 22.84
CA GLU A 721 -1.83 -52.92 23.84
C GLU A 721 -1.99 -51.47 24.32
N ALA A 722 -0.88 -50.75 24.51
CA ALA A 722 -0.83 -49.33 24.86
C ALA A 722 -1.48 -48.45 23.78
N THR A 723 -1.19 -48.69 22.50
CA THR A 723 -1.86 -47.98 21.39
C THR A 723 -3.36 -48.25 21.38
N GLY A 724 -3.79 -49.50 21.63
CA GLY A 724 -5.21 -49.86 21.72
C GLY A 724 -5.95 -49.17 22.87
N VAL A 725 -5.31 -48.99 24.03
CA VAL A 725 -5.88 -48.24 25.16
C VAL A 725 -6.05 -46.76 24.79
N LEU A 726 -5.05 -46.14 24.15
CA LEU A 726 -5.12 -44.75 23.70
C LEU A 726 -6.19 -44.53 22.63
N GLU A 727 -6.28 -45.42 21.63
CA GLU A 727 -7.33 -45.35 20.60
C GLU A 727 -8.74 -45.47 21.19
N ASN A 728 -8.92 -46.35 22.18
CA ASN A 728 -10.20 -46.49 22.86
C ASN A 728 -10.54 -45.25 23.70
N ALA A 729 -9.54 -44.61 24.31
CA ALA A 729 -9.73 -43.35 25.03
C ALA A 729 -10.11 -42.20 24.08
N LEU A 730 -9.48 -42.14 22.90
CA LEU A 730 -9.83 -41.17 21.85
C LEU A 730 -11.25 -41.35 21.33
N LYS A 731 -11.66 -42.57 21.00
CA LYS A 731 -13.02 -42.88 20.50
C LYS A 731 -14.11 -42.56 21.52
N LYS A 732 -13.77 -42.49 22.80
CA LYS A 732 -14.70 -42.05 23.86
C LYS A 732 -14.77 -40.54 23.99
N ALA A 733 -13.66 -39.84 23.74
CA ALA A 733 -13.57 -38.39 23.90
C ALA A 733 -14.03 -37.62 22.66
N PHE A 734 -13.77 -38.15 21.46
CA PHE A 734 -14.09 -37.50 20.19
C PHE A 734 -15.04 -38.35 19.36
N ALA A 735 -15.93 -37.68 18.63
CA ALA A 735 -16.82 -38.34 17.69
C ALA A 735 -16.02 -39.00 16.54
N PRO A 736 -16.45 -40.17 16.03
CA PRO A 736 -15.78 -40.84 14.92
C PRO A 736 -15.67 -39.96 13.66
N GLU A 737 -16.67 -39.10 13.44
CA GLU A 737 -16.69 -38.14 12.34
C GLU A 737 -15.45 -37.24 12.36
N PHE A 738 -15.08 -36.72 13.52
CA PHE A 738 -13.91 -35.86 13.70
C PHE A 738 -12.60 -36.61 13.47
N LEU A 739 -12.48 -37.81 14.06
CA LEU A 739 -11.28 -38.64 13.93
C LEU A 739 -11.01 -39.05 12.46
N ASN A 740 -12.05 -39.27 11.67
CA ASN A 740 -11.92 -39.63 10.26
C ASN A 740 -11.47 -38.47 9.35
N ARG A 741 -11.46 -37.21 9.84
CA ARG A 741 -10.95 -36.05 9.08
C ARG A 741 -9.52 -35.68 9.43
N ILE A 742 -8.93 -36.36 10.40
CA ILE A 742 -7.55 -36.15 10.84
C ILE A 742 -6.65 -37.08 10.04
N ASP A 743 -5.51 -36.58 9.56
CA ASP A 743 -4.59 -37.39 8.75
C ASP A 743 -3.92 -38.50 9.57
N ASP A 744 -3.50 -38.18 10.79
CA ASP A 744 -2.85 -39.14 11.68
C ASP A 744 -2.94 -38.75 13.17
N VAL A 745 -2.88 -39.77 14.03
CA VAL A 745 -2.77 -39.62 15.49
C VAL A 745 -1.34 -39.94 15.91
N ILE A 746 -0.66 -38.91 16.40
CA ILE A 746 0.75 -38.96 16.75
C ILE A 746 0.90 -39.21 18.25
N ILE A 747 1.55 -40.31 18.61
CA ILE A 747 1.77 -40.71 20.01
C ILE A 747 3.18 -40.29 20.41
N PHE A 748 3.27 -39.55 21.52
CA PHE A 748 4.52 -39.14 22.14
C PHE A 748 4.82 -40.04 23.33
N ASN A 749 6.04 -40.57 23.33
CA ASN A 749 6.52 -41.47 24.38
C ASN A 749 6.94 -40.68 25.62
N SER A 750 6.90 -41.35 26.77
CA SER A 750 7.53 -40.82 27.98
C SER A 750 9.05 -40.75 27.78
N LEU A 751 9.66 -39.65 28.23
CA LEU A 751 11.10 -39.43 28.12
C LEU A 751 11.86 -40.36 29.08
N GLU A 752 12.93 -40.96 28.59
CA GLU A 752 13.86 -41.75 29.38
C GLU A 752 15.00 -40.89 29.96
N ARG A 753 15.76 -41.42 30.91
CA ARG A 753 16.87 -40.67 31.53
C ARG A 753 17.91 -40.21 30.50
N GLU A 754 18.19 -41.03 29.50
CA GLU A 754 19.11 -40.72 28.41
C GLU A 754 18.59 -39.57 27.53
N ASP A 755 17.28 -39.49 27.30
CA ASP A 755 16.66 -38.39 26.56
C ASP A 755 16.80 -37.08 27.32
N ILE A 756 16.55 -37.10 28.63
CA ILE A 756 16.68 -35.91 29.49
C ILE A 756 18.10 -35.37 29.47
N HIS A 757 19.11 -36.25 29.45
CA HIS A 757 20.50 -35.82 29.37
C HIS A 757 20.77 -34.96 28.13
N LYS A 758 20.33 -35.43 26.95
CA LYS A 758 20.45 -34.67 25.69
C LYS A 758 19.62 -33.38 25.72
N ILE A 759 18.46 -33.39 26.37
CA ILE A 759 17.61 -32.19 26.51
C ILE A 759 18.31 -31.13 27.39
N ILE A 760 19.04 -31.54 28.44
CA ILE A 760 19.86 -30.61 29.24
C ILE A 760 20.90 -29.93 28.37
N ASP A 761 21.59 -30.67 27.51
CA ASP A 761 22.60 -30.11 26.60
C ASP A 761 21.99 -29.03 25.69
N ILE A 762 20.81 -29.28 25.12
CA ILE A 762 20.09 -28.32 24.26
C ILE A 762 19.67 -27.07 25.05
N GLU A 763 19.13 -27.23 26.26
CA GLU A 763 18.70 -26.08 27.09
C GLU A 763 19.89 -25.23 27.56
N LEU A 764 21.04 -25.85 27.86
CA LEU A 764 22.27 -25.16 28.27
C LEU A 764 22.90 -24.36 27.13
N GLN A 765 22.65 -24.71 25.86
CA GLN A 765 23.20 -23.97 24.71
C GLN A 765 22.83 -22.47 24.74
N ASN A 766 21.59 -22.14 25.13
CA ASN A 766 21.17 -20.75 25.29
C ASN A 766 21.91 -20.02 26.43
N LEU A 767 22.27 -20.76 27.49
CA LEU A 767 23.09 -20.21 28.56
C LEU A 767 24.52 -19.96 28.07
N TYR A 768 25.09 -20.91 27.34
CA TYR A 768 26.44 -20.82 26.77
C TYR A 768 26.58 -19.59 25.87
N GLU A 769 25.65 -19.36 24.95
CA GLU A 769 25.67 -18.17 24.08
C GLU A 769 25.63 -16.84 24.85
N ARG A 770 24.86 -16.78 25.95
CA ARG A 770 24.78 -15.56 26.79
C ARG A 770 26.07 -15.34 27.57
N VAL A 771 26.68 -16.41 28.08
CA VAL A 771 27.94 -16.37 28.83
C VAL A 771 29.11 -16.03 27.91
N GLU A 772 29.12 -16.55 26.68
CA GLU A 772 30.09 -16.19 25.63
C GLU A 772 30.02 -14.72 25.24
N LYS A 773 28.81 -14.15 25.12
CA LYS A 773 28.64 -12.71 24.88
C LYS A 773 29.19 -11.83 26.00
N LEU A 774 29.26 -12.36 27.22
CA LEU A 774 29.90 -11.70 28.37
C LEU A 774 31.43 -11.88 28.36
N GLY A 775 31.98 -12.65 27.42
CA GLY A 775 33.42 -12.90 27.26
C GLY A 775 33.94 -14.13 28.01
N TYR A 776 33.05 -14.99 28.50
CA TYR A 776 33.41 -16.22 29.23
C TYR A 776 33.02 -17.47 28.42
N SER A 777 33.84 -18.51 28.46
CA SER A 777 33.52 -19.87 28.08
C SER A 777 33.06 -20.64 29.31
N ILE A 778 32.09 -21.53 29.14
CA ILE A 778 31.51 -22.31 30.23
C ILE A 778 31.45 -23.80 29.85
N GLU A 779 31.93 -24.64 30.74
CA GLU A 779 31.86 -26.10 30.62
C GLU A 779 31.09 -26.68 31.81
N VAL A 780 30.10 -27.53 31.55
CA VAL A 780 29.29 -28.19 32.57
C VAL A 780 29.62 -29.67 32.61
N SER A 781 29.99 -30.18 33.77
CA SER A 781 30.37 -31.58 33.96
C SER A 781 29.16 -32.54 33.84
N GLU A 782 29.41 -33.79 33.45
CA GLU A 782 28.39 -34.84 33.42
C GLU A 782 27.77 -35.10 34.82
N ALA A 783 28.57 -34.98 35.88
CA ALA A 783 28.08 -35.11 37.25
C ALA A 783 27.08 -34.00 37.64
N CYS A 784 27.30 -32.78 37.13
CA CYS A 784 26.35 -31.68 37.28
C CYS A 784 25.04 -31.95 36.53
N LYS A 785 25.12 -32.47 35.30
CA LYS A 785 23.95 -32.86 34.51
C LYS A 785 23.13 -33.95 35.20
N ASP A 786 23.78 -34.98 35.72
CA ASP A 786 23.13 -36.04 36.52
C ASP A 786 22.37 -35.47 37.73
N TYR A 787 22.98 -34.52 38.44
CA TYR A 787 22.34 -33.85 39.57
C TYR A 787 21.12 -33.02 39.14
N LEU A 788 21.19 -32.34 37.98
CA LEU A 788 20.06 -31.61 37.41
C LEU A 788 18.91 -32.53 37.02
N ILE A 789 19.18 -33.76 36.55
CA ILE A 789 18.16 -34.77 36.30
C ILE A 789 17.47 -35.14 37.62
N GLU A 790 18.22 -35.47 38.67
CA GLU A 790 17.65 -35.90 39.95
C GLU A 790 16.75 -34.83 40.61
N LYS A 791 17.09 -33.55 40.45
CA LYS A 791 16.30 -32.44 41.02
C LYS A 791 15.25 -31.87 40.07
N GLY A 792 15.43 -32.03 38.76
CA GLY A 792 14.70 -31.32 37.70
C GLY A 792 13.85 -32.19 36.78
N TRP A 793 13.88 -33.52 36.91
CA TRP A 793 13.07 -34.44 36.12
C TRP A 793 12.04 -35.19 36.98
N ASP A 794 10.79 -35.17 36.52
CA ASP A 794 9.73 -36.02 37.04
C ASP A 794 9.05 -36.71 35.86
N PRO A 795 9.00 -38.07 35.80
CA PRO A 795 8.30 -38.81 34.75
C PRO A 795 6.83 -38.39 34.55
N GLN A 796 6.18 -37.79 35.54
CA GLN A 796 4.81 -37.29 35.43
C GLN A 796 4.70 -35.96 34.70
N TYR A 797 5.70 -35.07 34.84
CA TYR A 797 5.72 -33.72 34.29
C TYR A 797 6.71 -33.55 33.13
N GLY A 798 7.40 -34.62 32.75
CA GLY A 798 8.40 -34.64 31.68
C GLY A 798 9.58 -33.72 31.98
N ALA A 799 10.14 -33.11 30.94
CA ALA A 799 11.26 -32.18 31.06
C ALA A 799 10.84 -30.76 31.53
N ARG A 800 9.55 -30.51 31.82
CA ARG A 800 9.04 -29.18 32.15
C ARG A 800 9.72 -28.51 33.37
N PRO A 801 10.05 -29.23 34.47
CA PRO A 801 10.72 -28.62 35.61
C PRO A 801 12.22 -28.33 35.36
N LEU A 802 12.81 -28.89 34.31
CA LEU A 802 14.24 -28.87 34.06
C LEU A 802 14.78 -27.45 33.89
N LYS A 803 14.08 -26.60 33.12
CA LYS A 803 14.47 -25.20 32.93
C LYS A 803 14.55 -24.42 34.25
N ARG A 804 13.62 -24.70 35.17
CA ARG A 804 13.62 -24.09 36.51
C ARG A 804 14.75 -24.64 37.38
N ALA A 805 15.10 -25.92 37.21
CA ALA A 805 16.25 -26.51 37.90
C ALA A 805 17.57 -25.90 37.41
N ILE A 806 17.76 -25.76 36.10
CA ILE A 806 18.93 -25.09 35.51
C ILE A 806 19.03 -23.65 36.02
N GLN A 807 17.92 -22.90 35.98
CA GLN A 807 17.90 -21.53 36.50
C GLN A 807 18.32 -21.48 37.99
N LYS A 808 17.68 -22.29 38.83
CA LYS A 808 17.90 -22.25 40.29
C LYS A 808 19.28 -22.74 40.72
N TYR A 809 19.77 -23.81 40.09
CA TYR A 809 20.97 -24.51 40.55
C TYR A 809 22.23 -24.09 39.79
N VAL A 810 22.09 -23.68 38.52
CA VAL A 810 23.23 -23.25 37.69
C VAL A 810 23.25 -21.74 37.52
N GLU A 811 22.18 -21.13 36.99
CA GLU A 811 22.20 -19.69 36.65
C GLU A 811 22.30 -18.79 37.88
N ASP A 812 21.55 -19.07 38.94
CA ASP A 812 21.57 -18.27 40.18
C ASP A 812 22.95 -18.32 40.85
N GLU A 813 23.55 -19.51 40.98
CA GLU A 813 24.90 -19.68 41.54
C GLU A 813 25.98 -19.03 40.64
N LEU A 814 25.83 -19.14 39.31
CA LEU A 814 26.73 -18.51 38.34
C LEU A 814 26.67 -16.99 38.44
N ALA A 815 25.47 -16.41 38.61
CA ALA A 815 25.29 -14.98 38.77
C ALA A 815 25.95 -14.47 40.06
N GLU A 816 25.80 -15.19 41.18
CA GLU A 816 26.47 -14.83 42.43
C GLU A 816 27.99 -14.84 42.30
N GLU A 817 28.57 -15.87 41.68
CA GLU A 817 30.03 -15.97 41.52
C GLU A 817 30.61 -14.97 40.52
N LEU A 818 29.88 -14.62 39.45
CA LEU A 818 30.28 -13.57 38.52
C LEU A 818 30.27 -12.19 39.18
N ILE A 819 29.30 -11.91 40.07
CA ILE A 819 29.26 -10.64 40.82
C ILE A 819 30.43 -10.56 41.82
N LYS A 820 30.74 -11.65 42.53
CA LYS A 820 31.86 -11.71 43.49
C LYS A 820 33.22 -11.52 42.81
N ASN A 821 33.40 -12.03 41.59
CA ASN A 821 34.67 -12.04 40.85
C ASN A 821 34.73 -11.00 39.70
N THR A 822 34.22 -9.79 39.94
CA THR A 822 34.06 -8.73 38.90
C THR A 822 35.36 -8.19 38.30
N ASN A 823 36.54 -8.56 38.85
CA ASN A 823 37.83 -7.93 38.53
C ASN A 823 38.87 -8.84 37.86
N ASP A 824 38.53 -10.08 37.51
CA ASP A 824 39.51 -11.01 36.93
C ASP A 824 39.44 -11.11 35.40
N LYS A 825 40.61 -11.21 34.77
CA LYS A 825 40.82 -11.59 33.35
C LYS A 825 40.45 -13.06 33.08
N ALA A 826 39.48 -13.58 33.81
CA ALA A 826 39.04 -14.95 33.69
C ALA A 826 38.16 -15.11 32.46
N ARG A 827 38.45 -16.12 31.65
CA ARG A 827 37.69 -16.45 30.45
C ARG A 827 37.04 -17.82 30.53
N ASN A 828 37.35 -18.68 31.50
CA ASN A 828 36.82 -20.04 31.53
C ASN A 828 36.14 -20.34 32.86
N ILE A 829 34.91 -20.82 32.80
CA ILE A 829 34.05 -21.19 33.92
C ILE A 829 33.83 -22.70 33.84
N SER A 830 34.22 -23.44 34.88
CA SER A 830 33.87 -24.86 35.01
C SER A 830 32.81 -25.05 36.09
N VAL A 831 31.69 -25.64 35.71
CA VAL A 831 30.56 -25.96 36.60
C VAL A 831 30.58 -27.46 36.90
N ASP A 832 30.72 -27.82 38.17
CA ASP A 832 30.77 -29.20 38.63
C ASP A 832 29.84 -29.44 39.84
N TYR A 833 29.65 -30.70 40.23
CA TYR A 833 28.82 -31.09 41.36
C TYR A 833 29.64 -31.79 42.46
N ASP A 834 29.64 -31.21 43.66
CA ASP A 834 30.29 -31.78 44.84
C ASP A 834 29.30 -32.68 45.61
N LYS A 835 29.53 -33.99 45.51
CA LYS A 835 28.74 -35.03 46.17
C LYS A 835 28.81 -34.98 47.70
N GLU A 836 29.85 -34.40 48.29
CA GLU A 836 29.99 -34.33 49.75
C GLU A 836 29.21 -33.16 50.36
N LYS A 837 29.08 -32.05 49.62
CA LYS A 837 28.37 -30.84 50.07
C LYS A 837 26.95 -30.70 49.51
N ASP A 838 26.55 -31.59 48.61
CA ASP A 838 25.28 -31.56 47.86
C ASP A 838 25.04 -30.19 47.20
N LYS A 839 26.09 -29.63 46.58
CA LYS A 839 26.06 -28.29 45.96
C LYS A 839 26.83 -28.27 44.65
N ILE A 840 26.37 -27.41 43.74
CA ILE A 840 27.10 -27.08 42.52
C ILE A 840 28.26 -26.15 42.89
N ILE A 841 29.44 -26.43 42.34
CA ILE A 841 30.65 -25.64 42.50
C ILE A 841 30.96 -25.02 41.15
N ILE A 842 31.23 -23.71 41.16
CA ILE A 842 31.60 -22.96 39.97
C ILE A 842 33.01 -22.44 40.18
N ASP A 843 33.94 -22.96 39.39
CA ASP A 843 35.33 -22.55 39.40
C ASP A 843 35.60 -21.64 38.20
N ILE A 844 35.93 -20.38 38.47
CA ILE A 844 36.31 -19.38 37.46
C ILE A 844 37.84 -19.36 37.36
N LYS A 845 38.38 -19.78 36.22
CA LYS A 845 39.84 -19.85 35.97
C LYS A 845 40.30 -18.72 35.06
N ALA A 846 41.42 -18.09 35.44
CA ALA A 846 42.18 -17.22 34.55
C ALA A 846 42.80 -18.04 33.40
N GLU A 847 42.78 -17.49 32.17
CA GLU A 847 43.54 -18.06 31.05
C GLU A 847 45.02 -18.18 31.47
N LYS A 848 45.64 -19.34 31.19
CA LYS A 848 47.06 -19.57 31.43
C LYS A 848 47.94 -18.76 30.50
#